data_AF-A0A8C4XDF7-F1
#
_entry.id   AF-A0A8C4XDF7-F1
#
_cell.length_a   1.000
_cell.length_b   1.000
_cell.length_c   1.000
_cell.angle_alpha   90.00
_cell.angle_beta   90.00
_cell.angle_gamma   90.00
#
_symmetry.space_group_name_H-M   'P 1'
#
loop_
_entity.id
_entity.type
_entity.pdbx_description
1 polymer ?
#
loop_
_entity_poly.entity_id
_entity_poly.type
_entity_poly.pdbx_seq_one_letter_code
_entity_poly.pdbx_strand_id
1 'polypeptide(L)'
;RLKQTCKKVCFCGQFSQIKMVSNQNAIRLINTTYADQVVNIGEITLGEETRNRMKNTQGRESERRQIINAACALLNSGGGLILMLPKNDNYTLSDGLGLDIELGLRELVRPQTIQDNFTYLQVDVYTIIFVKSWSADLISSGGVKARISSIDCQAYKRCGTSTLKIAPNEFYHFFNQKKLMVGRAQGLSPKRMRINNSQDKMLKVVKNFCNQKNIKISEAVEFGESEYTEFKSFEGRNLQTRLGENLVKYISAFGNTNGGFFITGIDDKTKKVVGCGKGIDPEFFKILMENTFKKLITIHFDNCSSQRSVEYNLHIINVIDDLETRHGYVMALEVKKHCCVIFSKNPESFKIEGGCVLGVWVCLCESCGGLAPCPGLVPALCPVLAGIGPIQKQQYTKHTTFLNISFCVVKSEGIESIPAPLCSRLFEKFERFDDNLKPNGEQGVLIFSKSWAVDIEMEKNDNVICDALLFCTNSFPVLYTVVEKATEELLEYSRQTAYQIKQKLVNVGGYSDWICVIPKLFELPSRTVISSETNCPGFKLKNQYPEDYRIFDVKAILRSLVLVMLSFKSPLSDQLGCEFLNLLTIEQFEILNSKCNIEDFSSMFVHGLPGTGKTVIAEMLIRRIQRTFHCRPEEVLYICENQPLRDYMR
;
A
#
# COMPACT_ATOMS: atom_id res chain seq x y z
N ARG A 1 -23.51 21.61 -16.84
CA ARG A 1 -23.13 22.13 -15.50
C ARG A 1 -22.92 20.96 -14.53
N LEU A 2 -21.77 20.31 -14.56
CA LEU A 2 -21.31 19.32 -13.56
C LEU A 2 -19.78 19.39 -13.55
N LYS A 3 -19.23 20.46 -12.97
CA LYS A 3 -17.83 20.53 -12.57
C LYS A 3 -17.79 20.10 -11.10
N GLN A 4 -17.75 18.80 -10.83
CA GLN A 4 -17.33 18.32 -9.53
C GLN A 4 -15.80 18.40 -9.50
N THR A 5 -15.29 19.33 -8.71
CA THR A 5 -13.87 19.55 -8.45
C THR A 5 -13.32 18.35 -7.66
N CYS A 6 -12.68 17.42 -8.37
CA CYS A 6 -11.78 16.46 -7.75
C CYS A 6 -10.54 17.23 -7.29
N LYS A 7 -10.37 17.34 -5.97
CA LYS A 7 -9.35 18.17 -5.31
C LYS A 7 -8.00 17.43 -5.33
N LYS A 8 -6.95 18.14 -5.75
CA LYS A 8 -5.57 17.66 -5.92
C LYS A 8 -4.71 18.03 -4.73
N VAL A 9 -3.94 17.08 -4.21
CA VAL A 9 -2.78 17.34 -3.34
C VAL A 9 -1.67 17.91 -4.22
N CYS A 10 -1.21 19.12 -3.95
CA CYS A 10 -0.10 19.72 -4.69
C CYS A 10 1.22 19.37 -3.99
N PHE A 11 2.07 18.61 -4.68
CA PHE A 11 3.44 18.33 -4.25
C PHE A 11 4.33 19.51 -4.68
N CYS A 12 4.96 20.19 -3.73
CA CYS A 12 5.92 21.26 -4.02
C CYS A 12 7.33 20.67 -3.84
N GLY A 13 7.91 20.22 -4.95
CA GLY A 13 9.22 19.58 -5.05
C GLY A 13 9.32 18.85 -6.39
N GLN A 14 10.51 18.75 -6.99
CA GLN A 14 10.71 18.04 -8.26
C GLN A 14 10.24 16.57 -8.13
N PHE A 15 9.02 16.27 -8.57
CA PHE A 15 8.45 14.92 -8.60
C PHE A 15 8.06 14.55 -10.02
N SER A 16 9.01 13.94 -10.72
CA SER A 16 8.78 13.07 -11.88
C SER A 16 9.57 11.76 -11.76
N GLN A 17 10.01 11.39 -10.56
CA GLN A 17 10.68 10.10 -10.35
C GLN A 17 10.09 9.40 -9.13
N ILE A 18 9.21 8.44 -9.39
CA ILE A 18 9.20 7.18 -8.64
C ILE A 18 10.66 6.70 -8.71
N LYS A 19 11.45 6.98 -7.68
CA LYS A 19 12.80 6.43 -7.63
C LYS A 19 12.63 4.94 -7.40
N MET A 20 12.94 4.15 -8.42
CA MET A 20 13.32 2.76 -8.21
C MET A 20 14.41 2.77 -7.15
N VAL A 21 14.14 2.13 -6.00
CA VAL A 21 15.15 1.99 -4.96
C VAL A 21 16.15 0.97 -5.51
N SER A 22 17.13 1.44 -6.27
CA SER A 22 18.29 0.65 -6.68
C SER A 22 19.22 0.49 -5.47
N ASN A 23 18.77 -0.27 -4.46
CA ASN A 23 19.69 -0.86 -3.51
C ASN A 23 20.09 -2.23 -4.05
N GLN A 24 21.38 -2.54 -3.97
CA GLN A 24 22.00 -3.80 -4.42
C GLN A 24 21.47 -5.06 -3.68
N ASN A 25 20.42 -4.94 -2.86
CA ASN A 25 19.64 -6.02 -2.25
C ASN A 25 18.22 -6.02 -2.84
N ALA A 26 18.11 -6.14 -4.17
CA ALA A 26 16.81 -6.15 -4.83
C ALA A 26 16.03 -7.38 -4.37
N ILE A 27 14.92 -7.14 -3.66
CA ILE A 27 13.88 -8.16 -3.42
C ILE A 27 13.54 -8.78 -4.78
N ARG A 28 13.83 -10.06 -4.94
CA ARG A 28 13.64 -10.76 -6.22
C ARG A 28 12.31 -11.50 -6.19
N LEU A 29 11.38 -11.06 -7.03
CA LEU A 29 10.21 -11.87 -7.33
C LEU A 29 10.64 -13.07 -8.17
N ILE A 30 10.19 -14.25 -7.77
CA ILE A 30 10.46 -15.49 -8.48
C ILE A 30 9.15 -16.09 -8.95
N ASN A 31 9.17 -16.64 -10.17
CA ASN A 31 8.08 -17.47 -10.64
C ASN A 31 8.18 -18.83 -9.95
N THR A 32 7.09 -19.24 -9.31
CA THR A 32 6.95 -20.54 -8.66
C THR A 32 5.61 -21.15 -9.07
N THR A 33 5.35 -22.37 -8.61
CA THR A 33 4.05 -23.03 -8.79
C THR A 33 2.92 -22.39 -7.99
N TYR A 34 3.24 -21.53 -7.01
CA TYR A 34 2.24 -20.74 -6.29
C TYR A 34 1.63 -19.70 -7.24
N ALA A 35 0.30 -19.58 -7.19
CA ALA A 35 -0.45 -18.50 -7.85
C ALA A 35 -0.46 -17.24 -6.96
N ASP A 36 0.69 -16.90 -6.39
CA ASP A 36 0.90 -15.79 -5.48
C ASP A 36 2.22 -15.07 -5.81
N GLN A 37 2.38 -13.87 -5.25
CA GLN A 37 3.66 -13.17 -5.32
C GLN A 37 4.64 -13.87 -4.39
N VAL A 38 5.74 -14.38 -4.93
CA VAL A 38 6.79 -15.03 -4.13
C VAL A 38 8.05 -14.19 -4.16
N VAL A 39 8.40 -13.64 -3.01
CA VAL A 39 9.60 -12.86 -2.78
C VAL A 39 10.69 -13.79 -2.24
N ASN A 40 11.76 -13.99 -3.01
CA ASN A 40 12.93 -14.72 -2.55
C ASN A 40 13.95 -13.74 -1.95
N ILE A 41 14.29 -13.94 -0.68
CA ILE A 41 15.30 -13.13 0.03
C ILE A 41 16.63 -13.86 0.24
N GLY A 42 16.78 -15.06 -0.33
CA GLY A 42 17.99 -15.85 -0.26
C GLY A 42 18.22 -16.47 1.11
N GLU A 43 19.49 -16.55 1.50
CA GLU A 43 19.92 -17.17 2.74
C GLU A 43 19.82 -16.23 3.94
N ILE A 44 19.16 -16.67 5.01
CA ILE A 44 18.94 -15.91 6.25
C ILE A 44 19.23 -16.76 7.49
N THR A 45 19.79 -16.16 8.53
CA THR A 45 19.97 -16.84 9.82
C THR A 45 18.67 -16.84 10.61
N LEU A 46 18.17 -18.00 11.02
CA LEU A 46 16.90 -18.15 11.76
C LEU A 46 17.12 -18.81 13.12
N GLY A 47 16.11 -18.69 14.00
CA GLY A 47 16.13 -19.23 15.35
C GLY A 47 16.66 -18.24 16.38
N GLU A 48 15.96 -18.12 17.52
CA GLU A 48 16.26 -17.07 18.51
C GLU A 48 17.67 -17.19 19.10
N GLU A 49 18.08 -18.40 19.47
CA GLU A 49 19.41 -18.62 20.02
C GLU A 49 20.52 -18.30 19.02
N THR A 50 20.38 -18.77 17.78
CA THR A 50 21.36 -18.56 16.72
C THR A 50 21.48 -17.08 16.38
N ARG A 51 20.35 -16.38 16.25
CA ARG A 51 20.32 -14.93 15.97
C ARG A 51 20.94 -14.12 17.10
N ASN A 52 20.75 -14.51 18.36
CA ASN A 52 21.40 -13.86 19.50
C ASN A 52 22.91 -14.10 19.57
N ARG A 53 23.41 -15.22 19.03
CA ARG A 53 24.85 -15.53 18.94
C ARG A 53 25.55 -14.83 17.76
N MET A 54 24.81 -14.16 16.87
CA MET A 54 25.40 -13.43 15.74
C MET A 54 26.29 -12.28 16.22
N LYS A 55 27.61 -12.41 16.02
CA LYS A 55 28.58 -11.35 16.35
C LYS A 55 28.44 -10.11 15.45
N ASN A 56 27.99 -10.30 14.21
CA ASN A 56 27.79 -9.21 13.26
C ASN A 56 26.38 -8.61 13.40
N THR A 57 26.24 -7.60 14.26
CA THR A 57 24.98 -6.86 14.47
C THR A 57 24.48 -6.15 13.22
N GLN A 58 25.37 -5.62 12.37
CA GLN A 58 24.97 -5.00 11.10
C GLN A 58 24.39 -6.03 10.12
N GLY A 59 24.99 -7.22 10.06
CA GLY A 59 24.48 -8.35 9.29
C GLY A 59 23.12 -8.82 9.78
N ARG A 60 22.96 -9.00 11.10
CA ARG A 60 21.68 -9.36 11.73
C ARG A 60 20.57 -8.36 11.38
N GLU A 61 20.84 -7.06 11.50
CA GLU A 61 19.88 -6.00 11.16
C GLU A 61 19.60 -5.91 9.66
N SER A 62 20.58 -6.20 8.81
CA SER A 62 20.39 -6.27 7.36
C SER A 62 19.45 -7.40 6.98
N GLU A 63 19.67 -8.61 7.51
CA GLU A 63 18.77 -9.76 7.31
C GLU A 63 17.36 -9.47 7.83
N ARG A 64 17.26 -8.89 9.03
CA ARG A 64 15.98 -8.45 9.60
C ARG A 64 15.25 -7.50 8.64
N ARG A 65 15.94 -6.46 8.17
CA ARG A 65 15.35 -5.46 7.25
C ARG A 65 14.92 -6.05 5.91
N GLN A 66 15.61 -7.05 5.37
CA GLN A 66 15.18 -7.70 4.14
C GLN A 66 13.81 -8.39 4.31
N ILE A 67 13.60 -9.12 5.40
CA ILE A 67 12.30 -9.74 5.72
C ILE A 67 11.22 -8.67 5.91
N ILE A 68 11.50 -7.64 6.71
CA ILE A 68 10.50 -6.59 7.03
C ILE A 68 10.13 -5.79 5.77
N ASN A 69 11.07 -5.49 4.89
CA ASN A 69 10.81 -4.81 3.62
C ASN A 69 9.93 -5.67 2.70
N ALA A 70 10.23 -6.98 2.59
CA ALA A 70 9.44 -7.93 1.81
C ALA A 70 8.02 -8.07 2.36
N ALA A 71 7.87 -8.21 3.68
CA ALA A 71 6.58 -8.28 4.35
C ALA A 71 5.76 -7.00 4.13
N CYS A 72 6.35 -5.82 4.30
CA CYS A 72 5.70 -4.54 4.04
C CYS A 72 5.24 -4.43 2.58
N ALA A 73 6.09 -4.85 1.63
CA ALA A 73 5.75 -4.86 0.22
C ALA A 73 4.57 -5.78 -0.08
N LEU A 74 4.58 -7.02 0.43
CA LEU A 74 3.49 -7.97 0.20
C LEU A 74 2.18 -7.53 0.84
N LEU A 75 2.20 -7.02 2.08
CA LEU A 75 1.03 -6.47 2.77
C LEU A 75 0.30 -5.45 1.89
N ASN A 76 1.04 -4.52 1.29
CA ASN A 76 0.51 -3.45 0.45
C ASN A 76 0.20 -3.87 -1.00
N SER A 77 0.39 -5.15 -1.35
CA SER A 77 0.30 -5.67 -2.73
C SER A 77 -0.58 -6.91 -2.83
N GLY A 78 -1.61 -7.03 -1.99
CA GLY A 78 -2.53 -8.16 -2.03
C GLY A 78 -2.04 -9.42 -1.28
N GLY A 79 -0.95 -9.35 -0.52
CA GLY A 79 -0.35 -10.50 0.18
C GLY A 79 0.48 -11.41 -0.75
N GLY A 80 1.10 -12.45 -0.16
CA GLY A 80 1.92 -13.44 -0.88
C GLY A 80 2.86 -14.19 0.04
N LEU A 81 4.03 -14.60 -0.46
CA LEU A 81 4.97 -15.44 0.26
C LEU A 81 6.38 -14.84 0.27
N ILE A 82 7.07 -14.98 1.40
CA ILE A 82 8.51 -14.73 1.52
C ILE A 82 9.20 -16.09 1.64
N LEU A 83 10.01 -16.41 0.64
CA LEU A 83 10.81 -17.64 0.58
C LEU A 83 12.24 -17.34 1.03
N MET A 84 12.75 -18.14 1.97
CA MET A 84 14.13 -18.04 2.44
C MET A 84 14.75 -19.40 2.71
N LEU A 85 16.07 -19.47 2.59
CA LEU A 85 16.88 -20.63 2.94
C LEU A 85 17.55 -20.38 4.30
N PRO A 86 17.31 -21.20 5.33
CA PRO A 86 17.99 -21.06 6.62
C PRO A 86 19.50 -21.27 6.45
N LYS A 87 20.33 -20.34 6.96
CA LYS A 87 21.80 -20.44 6.94
C LYS A 87 22.37 -21.42 7.94
N ASN A 88 21.71 -21.57 9.08
CA ASN A 88 22.19 -22.40 10.17
C ASN A 88 21.76 -23.85 9.97
N ASP A 89 22.73 -24.75 10.07
CA ASP A 89 22.51 -26.19 9.97
C ASP A 89 21.51 -26.67 11.02
N ASN A 90 20.67 -27.63 10.64
CA ASN A 90 19.64 -28.25 11.48
C ASN A 90 18.54 -27.30 12.00
N TYR A 91 18.34 -26.15 11.36
CA TYR A 91 17.21 -25.28 11.67
C TYR A 91 15.86 -26.00 11.52
N THR A 92 15.02 -25.84 12.53
CA THR A 92 13.61 -26.26 12.50
C THR A 92 12.70 -25.10 12.89
N LEU A 93 11.46 -25.10 12.41
CA LEU A 93 10.50 -24.06 12.76
C LEU A 93 10.25 -23.95 14.29
N SER A 94 10.49 -25.02 15.05
CA SER A 94 10.42 -24.99 16.53
C SER A 94 11.45 -24.07 17.18
N ASP A 95 12.54 -23.74 16.50
CA ASP A 95 13.54 -22.77 16.97
C ASP A 95 13.04 -21.31 16.88
N GLY A 96 11.88 -21.10 16.24
CA GLY A 96 11.29 -19.80 15.94
C GLY A 96 11.99 -19.08 14.78
N LEU A 97 11.49 -17.92 14.40
CA LEU A 97 12.20 -17.06 13.42
C LEU A 97 13.31 -16.26 14.11
N GLY A 98 13.08 -15.92 15.38
CA GLY A 98 13.86 -15.02 16.20
C GLY A 98 13.06 -13.76 16.53
N LEU A 99 13.16 -13.35 17.79
CA LEU A 99 12.36 -12.31 18.40
C LEU A 99 12.52 -10.96 17.70
N ASP A 100 13.70 -10.63 17.19
CA ASP A 100 13.91 -9.38 16.44
C ASP A 100 13.16 -9.35 15.10
N ILE A 101 13.01 -10.49 14.43
CA ILE A 101 12.20 -10.62 13.21
C ILE A 101 10.72 -10.56 13.57
N GLU A 102 10.28 -11.35 14.55
CA GLU A 102 8.87 -11.40 14.98
C GLU A 102 8.37 -10.05 15.50
N LEU A 103 9.20 -9.32 16.26
CA LEU A 103 8.89 -7.95 16.69
C LEU A 103 8.78 -7.01 15.49
N GLY A 104 9.69 -7.08 14.53
CA GLY A 104 9.61 -6.27 13.32
C GLY A 104 8.35 -6.54 12.50
N LEU A 105 7.96 -7.80 12.35
CA LEU A 105 6.71 -8.20 11.69
C LEU A 105 5.50 -7.68 12.47
N ARG A 106 5.49 -7.85 13.79
CA ARG A 106 4.43 -7.34 14.67
C ARG A 106 4.29 -5.83 14.59
N GLU A 107 5.38 -5.08 14.43
CA GLU A 107 5.36 -3.62 14.30
C GLU A 107 4.66 -3.15 13.02
N LEU A 108 4.71 -3.93 11.93
CA LEU A 108 4.05 -3.60 10.64
C LEU A 108 2.53 -3.64 10.72
N VAL A 109 1.99 -4.55 11.54
CA VAL A 109 0.55 -4.90 11.53
C VAL A 109 -0.16 -4.64 12.85
N ARG A 110 0.55 -4.75 13.97
CA ARG A 110 0.04 -4.69 15.35
C ARG A 110 -1.32 -5.38 15.55
N PRO A 111 -1.49 -6.64 15.11
CA PRO A 111 -2.71 -7.42 15.32
C PRO A 111 -2.83 -7.85 16.79
N GLN A 112 -3.97 -8.45 17.15
CA GLN A 112 -4.10 -9.13 18.45
C GLN A 112 -3.14 -10.33 18.50
N THR A 113 -3.02 -11.06 17.39
CA THR A 113 -2.06 -12.17 17.24
C THR A 113 -1.27 -12.04 15.94
N ILE A 114 0.02 -12.38 15.94
CA ILE A 114 0.85 -12.26 14.72
C ILE A 114 0.31 -13.14 13.57
N GLN A 115 -0.37 -14.24 13.94
CA GLN A 115 -1.05 -15.19 13.06
C GLN A 115 -2.20 -14.57 12.27
N ASP A 116 -2.76 -13.45 12.73
CA ASP A 116 -3.81 -12.74 11.99
C ASP A 116 -3.31 -12.24 10.62
N ASN A 117 -1.99 -12.06 10.45
CA ASN A 117 -1.38 -11.57 9.22
C ASN A 117 -0.19 -12.39 8.70
N PHE A 118 0.43 -13.22 9.55
CA PHE A 118 1.59 -14.01 9.18
C PHE A 118 1.50 -15.45 9.69
N THR A 119 1.60 -16.40 8.78
CA THR A 119 1.73 -17.84 9.09
C THR A 119 3.03 -18.36 8.51
N TYR A 120 3.62 -19.39 9.12
CA TYR A 120 4.93 -19.91 8.75
C TYR A 120 4.84 -21.39 8.44
N LEU A 121 5.58 -21.83 7.42
CA LEU A 121 5.68 -23.24 7.05
C LEU A 121 7.14 -23.55 6.68
N GLN A 122 7.59 -24.75 7.02
CA GLN A 122 8.85 -25.29 6.51
C GLN A 122 8.52 -26.35 5.45
N VAL A 123 9.00 -26.13 4.22
CA VAL A 123 8.78 -27.03 3.08
C VAL A 123 10.13 -27.40 2.51
N ASP A 124 10.46 -28.69 2.57
CA ASP A 124 11.77 -29.22 2.20
C ASP A 124 12.90 -28.50 2.95
N VAL A 125 13.79 -27.81 2.24
CA VAL A 125 14.90 -27.03 2.84
C VAL A 125 14.54 -25.57 3.11
N TYR A 126 13.37 -25.12 2.67
CA TYR A 126 12.98 -23.71 2.73
C TYR A 126 12.08 -23.41 3.91
N THR A 127 12.20 -22.19 4.43
CA THR A 127 11.23 -21.58 5.34
C THR A 127 10.42 -20.54 4.58
N ILE A 128 9.11 -20.60 4.75
CA ILE A 128 8.16 -19.73 4.05
C ILE A 128 7.38 -18.92 5.08
N ILE A 129 7.35 -17.61 4.90
CA ILE A 129 6.41 -16.73 5.61
C ILE A 129 5.27 -16.39 4.65
N PHE A 130 4.07 -16.84 4.98
CA PHE A 130 2.83 -16.45 4.32
C PHE A 130 2.41 -15.09 4.87
N VAL A 131 2.12 -14.15 3.97
CA VAL A 131 1.75 -12.79 4.29
C VAL A 131 0.35 -12.53 3.78
N LYS A 132 -0.59 -12.33 4.70
CA LYS A 132 -1.97 -11.91 4.37
C LYS A 132 -1.95 -10.50 3.78
N SER A 133 -2.93 -10.16 2.96
CA SER A 133 -3.06 -8.78 2.48
C SER A 133 -3.40 -7.81 3.62
N TRP A 134 -2.98 -6.55 3.45
CA TRP A 134 -3.39 -5.48 4.33
C TRP A 134 -4.83 -5.05 4.08
N SER A 135 -5.70 -5.33 5.05
CA SER A 135 -7.05 -4.74 5.14
C SER A 135 -7.05 -3.53 6.07
N ALA A 136 -7.74 -2.46 5.66
CA ALA A 136 -8.03 -1.32 6.51
C ALA A 136 -9.31 -1.58 7.33
N ASP A 137 -9.29 -2.63 8.14
CA ASP A 137 -10.43 -2.95 9.00
C ASP A 137 -10.70 -1.82 10.01
N LEU A 138 -11.98 -1.62 10.34
CA LEU A 138 -12.38 -0.80 11.48
C LEU A 138 -11.83 -1.46 12.74
N ILE A 139 -10.98 -0.74 13.48
CA ILE A 139 -10.47 -1.23 14.75
C ILE A 139 -11.69 -1.36 15.68
N SER A 140 -11.79 -2.46 16.43
CA SER A 140 -12.89 -2.75 17.37
C SER A 140 -13.12 -1.63 18.41
N SER A 141 -12.17 -0.71 18.56
CA SER A 141 -12.22 0.50 19.40
C SER A 141 -12.70 1.78 18.68
N GLY A 142 -13.25 1.68 17.47
CA GLY A 142 -13.79 2.83 16.72
C GLY A 142 -12.74 3.68 16.00
N GLY A 143 -11.50 3.21 15.91
CA GLY A 143 -10.42 3.85 15.14
C GLY A 143 -10.37 3.35 13.69
N VAL A 144 -9.99 4.23 12.75
CA VAL A 144 -9.72 3.85 11.35
C VAL A 144 -8.26 3.41 11.23
N LYS A 145 -8.01 2.16 10.86
CA LYS A 145 -6.67 1.64 10.55
C LYS A 145 -6.11 2.36 9.32
N ALA A 146 -4.80 2.59 9.28
CA ALA A 146 -4.15 3.18 8.10
C ALA A 146 -4.42 2.30 6.86
N ARG A 147 -4.55 2.89 5.68
CA ARG A 147 -4.82 2.11 4.46
C ARG A 147 -3.63 1.31 3.94
N ILE A 148 -2.40 1.69 4.32
CA ILE A 148 -1.18 0.92 3.99
C ILE A 148 -0.41 0.63 5.27
N SER A 149 0.32 -0.49 5.24
CA SER A 149 1.37 -0.78 6.20
C SER A 149 2.62 0.02 5.87
N SER A 150 3.34 0.47 6.89
CA SER A 150 4.61 1.17 6.72
C SER A 150 5.54 0.78 7.85
N ILE A 151 6.81 0.64 7.52
CA ILE A 151 7.87 0.42 8.50
C ILE A 151 8.10 1.72 9.25
N ASP A 152 8.16 2.82 8.52
CA ASP A 152 8.53 4.10 9.07
C ASP A 152 7.91 5.27 8.31
N CYS A 153 7.22 6.17 8.98
CA CYS A 153 6.69 7.36 8.32
C CYS A 153 7.73 8.46 8.12
N GLN A 154 8.92 8.36 8.73
CA GLN A 154 9.99 9.36 8.70
C GLN A 154 9.53 10.79 9.04
N ALA A 155 8.45 10.94 9.78
CA ALA A 155 7.93 12.21 10.28
C ALA A 155 8.09 12.28 11.80
N TYR A 156 8.41 13.47 12.31
CA TYR A 156 8.66 13.69 13.72
C TYR A 156 7.74 14.77 14.29
N LYS A 157 7.52 14.75 15.59
CA LYS A 157 6.84 15.78 16.37
C LYS A 157 7.61 16.08 17.66
N ARG A 158 7.56 17.33 18.12
CA ARG A 158 7.96 17.69 19.49
C ARG A 158 6.86 17.30 20.48
N CYS A 159 7.25 16.76 21.63
CA CYS A 159 6.35 16.47 22.74
C CYS A 159 7.10 16.71 24.06
N GLY A 160 6.76 17.80 24.74
CA GLY A 160 7.54 18.28 25.88
C GLY A 160 8.99 18.53 25.47
N THR A 161 9.95 17.97 26.20
CA THR A 161 11.39 18.09 25.89
C THR A 161 11.86 17.08 24.84
N SER A 162 11.01 16.15 24.41
CA SER A 162 11.41 15.03 23.55
C SER A 162 11.02 15.20 22.09
N THR A 163 11.87 14.69 21.19
CA THR A 163 11.57 14.58 19.76
C THR A 163 11.13 13.16 19.45
N LEU A 164 9.83 12.98 19.19
CA LEU A 164 9.22 11.69 18.94
C LEU A 164 9.05 11.44 17.45
N LYS A 165 9.42 10.24 17.00
CA LYS A 165 9.04 9.76 15.68
C LYS A 165 7.55 9.41 15.71
N ILE A 166 6.81 9.85 14.70
CA ILE A 166 5.39 9.54 14.56
C ILE A 166 5.29 8.09 14.06
N ALA A 167 4.70 7.23 14.89
CA ALA A 167 4.50 5.83 14.53
C ALA A 167 3.51 5.69 13.36
N PRO A 168 3.66 4.69 12.47
CA PRO A 168 2.78 4.50 11.31
C PRO A 168 1.28 4.49 11.62
N ASN A 169 0.88 3.86 12.72
CA ASN A 169 -0.52 3.81 13.16
C ASN A 169 -1.05 5.15 13.68
N GLU A 170 -0.19 6.00 14.24
CA GLU A 170 -0.56 7.36 14.67
C GLU A 170 -0.58 8.35 13.51
N PHE A 171 0.14 8.05 12.43
CA PHE A 171 0.35 8.97 11.33
C PHE A 171 -0.96 9.38 10.65
N TYR A 172 -1.89 8.44 10.46
CA TYR A 172 -3.23 8.73 9.90
C TYR A 172 -3.96 9.80 10.71
N HIS A 173 -3.99 9.64 12.03
CA HIS A 173 -4.63 10.59 12.93
C HIS A 173 -3.91 11.94 12.92
N PHE A 174 -2.58 11.95 13.01
CA PHE A 174 -1.76 13.16 12.91
C PHE A 174 -2.01 13.93 11.59
N PHE A 175 -2.04 13.23 10.47
CA PHE A 175 -2.27 13.81 9.14
C PHE A 175 -3.66 14.45 9.06
N ASN A 176 -4.70 13.74 9.53
CA ASN A 176 -6.07 14.26 9.54
C ASN A 176 -6.25 15.47 10.46
N GLN A 177 -5.62 15.47 11.63
CA GLN A 177 -5.62 16.64 12.51
C GLN A 177 -4.99 17.86 11.82
N LYS A 178 -3.82 17.69 11.20
CA LYS A 178 -3.15 18.75 10.42
C LYS A 178 -4.04 19.27 9.30
N LYS A 179 -4.69 18.38 8.54
CA LYS A 179 -5.59 18.74 7.45
C LYS A 179 -6.79 19.55 7.93
N LEU A 180 -7.42 19.16 9.05
CA LEU A 180 -8.53 19.89 9.66
C LEU A 180 -8.12 21.29 10.14
N MET A 181 -6.91 21.43 10.72
CA MET A 181 -6.40 22.72 11.16
C MET A 181 -6.19 23.70 9.99
N VAL A 182 -5.66 23.22 8.86
CA VAL A 182 -5.51 24.04 7.65
C VAL A 182 -6.87 24.51 7.12
N GLY A 183 -7.87 23.61 7.09
CA GLY A 183 -9.23 23.96 6.66
C GLY A 183 -9.92 24.99 7.57
N ARG A 184 -9.75 24.88 8.90
CA ARG A 184 -10.33 25.83 9.87
C ARG A 184 -9.67 27.21 9.82
N ALA A 185 -8.37 27.28 9.55
CA ALA A 185 -7.63 28.54 9.44
C ALA A 185 -8.11 29.43 8.27
N GLN A 186 -8.85 28.86 7.30
CA GLN A 186 -9.40 29.59 6.15
C GLN A 186 -10.83 30.10 6.35
N GLY A 187 -11.57 29.61 7.36
CA GLY A 187 -13.00 29.91 7.56
C GLY A 187 -13.34 30.77 8.77
N LEU A 188 -12.38 31.08 9.64
CA LEU A 188 -12.61 31.84 10.87
C LEU A 188 -11.58 32.96 10.98
N SER A 189 -12.06 34.18 11.21
CA SER A 189 -11.24 35.22 11.83
C SER A 189 -10.67 34.66 13.13
N PRO A 190 -9.41 34.95 13.49
CA PRO A 190 -8.75 34.34 14.62
C PRO A 190 -9.47 34.76 15.91
N LYS A 191 -10.45 33.96 16.36
CA LYS A 191 -10.86 33.98 17.76
C LYS A 191 -9.63 33.60 18.54
N ARG A 192 -9.02 34.60 19.18
CA ARG A 192 -7.85 34.49 20.06
C ARG A 192 -8.06 33.31 20.99
N MET A 193 -7.50 32.15 20.64
CA MET A 193 -7.19 31.11 21.60
C MET A 193 -6.35 31.82 22.65
N ARG A 194 -6.76 31.80 23.92
CA ARG A 194 -5.97 32.38 25.01
C ARG A 194 -4.59 31.72 24.98
N ILE A 195 -3.62 32.46 24.45
CA ILE A 195 -2.21 32.08 24.45
C ILE A 195 -1.79 32.09 25.92
N ASN A 196 -1.20 30.99 26.40
CA ASN A 196 -0.65 30.95 27.75
C ASN A 196 0.51 31.96 27.83
N ASN A 197 0.35 33.02 28.65
CA ASN A 197 1.34 34.10 28.83
C ASN A 197 2.76 33.60 29.17
N SER A 198 2.91 32.41 29.74
CA SER A 198 4.21 31.79 30.06
C SER A 198 5.00 31.33 28.83
N GLN A 199 4.33 30.85 27.78
CA GLN A 199 4.99 30.35 26.56
C GLN A 199 5.56 31.50 25.71
N ASP A 200 4.81 32.59 25.56
CA ASP A 200 5.28 33.81 24.88
C ASP A 200 6.48 34.44 25.60
N LYS A 201 6.53 34.36 26.93
CA LYS A 201 7.68 34.85 27.71
C LYS A 201 8.93 34.02 27.42
N MET A 202 8.83 32.69 27.43
CA MET A 202 9.94 31.79 27.07
C MET A 202 10.46 32.04 25.64
N LEU A 203 9.58 32.10 24.64
CA LEU A 203 9.97 32.37 23.25
C LEU A 203 10.68 33.72 23.08
N LYS A 204 10.30 34.74 23.86
CA LYS A 204 11.01 36.02 23.89
C LYS A 204 12.43 35.90 24.45
N VAL A 205 12.62 35.17 25.55
CA VAL A 205 13.97 34.92 26.13
C VAL A 205 14.87 34.24 25.10
N VAL A 206 14.37 33.19 24.43
CA VAL A 206 15.14 32.46 23.40
C VAL A 206 15.48 33.36 22.22
N LYS A 207 14.55 34.19 21.75
CA LYS A 207 14.80 35.14 20.65
C LYS A 207 15.81 36.22 21.04
N ASN A 208 15.73 36.73 22.27
CA ASN A 208 16.70 37.70 22.77
C ASN A 208 18.11 37.10 22.82
N PHE A 209 18.23 35.86 23.29
CA PHE A 209 19.47 35.08 23.24
C PHE A 209 19.99 34.94 21.79
N CYS A 210 19.12 34.56 20.85
CA CYS A 210 19.50 34.39 19.43
C CYS A 210 19.92 35.70 18.72
N ASN A 211 19.61 36.86 19.30
CA ASN A 211 20.00 38.17 18.76
C ASN A 211 21.34 38.67 19.33
N GLN A 212 21.94 37.97 20.28
CA GLN A 212 23.27 38.31 20.80
C GLN A 212 24.34 38.09 19.73
N LYS A 213 25.36 38.96 19.70
CA LYS A 213 26.50 38.80 18.77
C LYS A 213 27.58 37.89 19.34
N ASN A 214 27.86 38.02 20.64
CA ASN A 214 28.93 37.32 21.35
C ASN A 214 28.40 36.78 22.68
N ILE A 215 28.88 35.61 23.11
CA ILE A 215 28.55 34.93 24.37
C ILE A 215 29.82 34.33 24.96
N LYS A 216 29.97 34.34 26.29
CA LYS A 216 31.15 33.75 26.93
C LYS A 216 31.06 32.24 27.02
N ILE A 217 32.20 31.57 26.87
CA ILE A 217 32.30 30.13 27.15
C ILE A 217 31.94 29.85 28.62
N SER A 218 31.31 28.72 28.88
CA SER A 218 30.80 28.30 30.19
C SER A 218 29.70 29.17 30.80
N GLU A 219 29.21 30.19 30.08
CA GLU A 219 28.05 30.99 30.49
C GLU A 219 26.79 30.12 30.52
N ALA A 220 26.00 30.24 31.59
CA ALA A 220 24.77 29.47 31.76
C ALA A 220 23.60 30.18 31.09
N VAL A 221 22.80 29.45 30.30
CA VAL A 221 21.60 30.01 29.65
C VAL A 221 20.39 29.98 30.57
N GLU A 222 19.54 31.02 30.49
CA GLU A 222 18.36 31.21 31.36
C GLU A 222 17.17 30.29 31.03
N PHE A 223 17.30 29.42 30.03
CA PHE A 223 16.22 28.54 29.56
C PHE A 223 16.72 27.11 29.32
N GLY A 224 15.80 26.14 29.32
CA GLY A 224 16.10 24.73 29.08
C GLY A 224 15.48 24.21 27.79
N GLU A 225 15.67 22.91 27.54
CA GLU A 225 14.90 22.20 26.52
C GLU A 225 13.40 22.24 26.86
N SER A 226 12.58 22.34 25.82
CA SER A 226 11.13 22.47 25.89
C SER A 226 10.50 22.07 24.56
N GLU A 227 9.17 22.15 24.41
CA GLU A 227 8.54 21.90 23.11
C GLU A 227 9.09 22.80 22.00
N TYR A 228 9.61 23.98 22.37
CA TYR A 228 10.13 25.00 21.45
C TYR A 228 11.65 25.08 21.38
N THR A 229 12.39 24.31 22.20
CA THR A 229 13.86 24.40 22.29
C THR A 229 14.49 23.01 22.42
N GLU A 230 15.52 22.73 21.62
CA GLU A 230 16.35 21.52 21.71
C GLU A 230 17.82 21.93 21.70
N PHE A 231 18.63 21.37 22.61
CA PHE A 231 20.05 21.63 22.76
C PHE A 231 20.90 20.46 22.29
N LYS A 232 22.03 20.76 21.65
CA LYS A 232 23.09 19.78 21.36
C LYS A 232 24.47 20.40 21.55
N SER A 233 25.31 19.78 22.36
CA SER A 233 26.68 20.29 22.59
C SER A 233 27.56 20.16 21.35
N PHE A 234 27.47 19.02 20.63
CA PHE A 234 28.28 18.67 19.46
C PHE A 234 29.77 19.06 19.57
N GLU A 235 30.36 18.78 20.73
CA GLU A 235 31.81 18.88 20.93
C GLU A 235 32.54 17.83 20.07
N GLY A 236 33.57 18.26 19.32
CA GLY A 236 34.48 17.37 18.57
C GLY A 236 34.50 17.54 17.03
N ARG A 237 35.34 16.73 16.37
CA ARG A 237 35.73 16.87 14.95
C ARG A 237 34.64 16.53 13.90
N ASN A 238 33.49 16.00 14.31
CA ASN A 238 32.45 15.49 13.38
C ASN A 238 31.17 16.34 13.35
N LEU A 239 31.28 17.67 13.53
CA LEU A 239 30.12 18.59 13.52
C LEU A 239 29.29 18.46 12.23
N GLN A 240 29.96 18.45 11.07
CA GLN A 240 29.30 18.35 9.77
C GLN A 240 28.46 17.07 9.64
N THR A 241 29.04 15.92 10.01
CA THR A 241 28.35 14.63 9.96
C THR A 241 27.16 14.60 10.92
N ARG A 242 27.36 15.04 12.18
CA ARG A 242 26.32 15.04 13.20
C ARG A 242 25.14 15.96 12.87
N LEU A 243 25.43 17.14 12.30
CA LEU A 243 24.41 18.05 11.79
C LEU A 243 23.69 17.45 10.58
N GLY A 244 24.43 16.94 9.60
CA GLY A 244 23.85 16.33 8.40
C GLY A 244 22.90 15.16 8.71
N GLU A 245 23.22 14.35 9.72
CA GLU A 245 22.42 13.20 10.12
C GLU A 245 21.14 13.56 10.90
N ASN A 246 21.20 14.57 11.77
CA ASN A 246 20.14 14.82 12.77
C ASN A 246 19.33 16.08 12.50
N LEU A 247 19.86 17.07 11.78
CA LEU A 247 19.21 18.37 11.61
C LEU A 247 17.82 18.24 10.99
N VAL A 248 17.70 17.39 9.97
CA VAL A 248 16.46 17.17 9.24
C VAL A 248 15.35 16.57 10.13
N LYS A 249 15.72 15.72 11.11
CA LYS A 249 14.81 15.19 12.13
C LYS A 249 14.20 16.33 12.96
N TYR A 250 15.01 17.27 13.40
CA TYR A 250 14.54 18.41 14.21
C TYR A 250 13.73 19.41 13.39
N ILE A 251 14.10 19.67 12.14
CA ILE A 251 13.29 20.50 11.22
C ILE A 251 11.90 19.89 11.03
N SER A 252 11.82 18.58 10.77
CA SER A 252 10.55 17.85 10.70
C SER A 252 9.75 18.00 12.01
N ALA A 253 10.38 17.79 13.17
CA ALA A 253 9.72 17.86 14.46
C ALA A 253 9.12 19.24 14.78
N PHE A 254 9.90 20.31 14.61
CA PHE A 254 9.45 21.68 14.90
C PHE A 254 8.42 22.17 13.89
N GLY A 255 8.65 21.95 12.59
CA GLY A 255 7.70 22.39 11.57
C GLY A 255 6.37 21.64 11.62
N ASN A 256 6.37 20.36 12.00
CA ASN A 256 5.15 19.58 12.23
C ASN A 256 4.40 19.96 13.52
N THR A 257 4.99 20.73 14.42
CA THR A 257 4.37 21.16 15.67
C THR A 257 4.11 22.66 15.68
N ASN A 258 4.61 23.40 16.66
CA ASN A 258 4.37 24.83 16.85
C ASN A 258 5.55 25.71 16.42
N GLY A 259 6.53 25.14 15.71
CA GLY A 259 7.83 25.77 15.46
C GLY A 259 8.72 25.73 16.70
N GLY A 260 9.95 26.22 16.58
CA GLY A 260 10.91 26.26 17.68
C GLY A 260 12.33 26.50 17.23
N PHE A 261 13.28 26.26 18.14
CA PHE A 261 14.70 26.54 18.00
C PHE A 261 15.51 25.27 18.23
N PHE A 262 16.27 24.88 17.22
CA PHE A 262 17.34 23.89 17.37
C PHE A 262 18.64 24.63 17.63
N ILE A 263 19.26 24.43 18.80
CA ILE A 263 20.44 25.17 19.22
C ILE A 263 21.61 24.21 19.44
N THR A 264 22.74 24.52 18.83
CA THR A 264 23.98 23.74 18.95
C THR A 264 25.10 24.56 19.58
N GLY A 265 25.98 23.89 20.34
CA GLY A 265 27.03 24.54 21.14
C GLY A 265 26.61 24.86 22.58
N ILE A 266 25.53 24.25 23.08
CA ILE A 266 25.09 24.31 24.48
C ILE A 266 25.02 22.88 25.02
N ASP A 267 25.56 22.65 26.21
CA ASP A 267 25.44 21.39 26.91
C ASP A 267 24.05 21.25 27.57
N ASP A 268 23.38 20.14 27.29
CA ASP A 268 21.99 19.89 27.72
C ASP A 268 21.88 19.74 29.24
N LYS A 269 22.85 19.07 29.88
CA LYS A 269 22.80 18.80 31.33
C LYS A 269 23.13 20.03 32.16
N THR A 270 24.19 20.74 31.79
CA THR A 270 24.70 21.88 32.54
C THR A 270 24.09 23.20 32.10
N LYS A 271 23.43 23.24 30.94
CA LYS A 271 22.92 24.46 30.28
C LYS A 271 23.99 25.51 30.08
N LYS A 272 25.25 25.08 29.90
CA LYS A 272 26.39 25.96 29.69
C LYS A 272 26.77 26.02 28.22
N VAL A 273 27.24 27.19 27.80
CA VAL A 273 27.74 27.42 26.45
C VAL A 273 29.10 26.75 26.30
N VAL A 274 29.21 25.81 25.37
CA VAL A 274 30.46 25.09 25.07
C VAL A 274 31.03 25.52 23.71
N GLY A 275 30.16 25.97 22.81
CA GLY A 275 30.48 26.33 21.44
C GLY A 275 30.68 25.11 20.53
N CYS A 276 30.56 25.35 19.23
CA CYS A 276 30.80 24.37 18.18
C CYS A 276 31.58 24.99 17.01
N GLY A 277 32.12 24.15 16.13
CA GLY A 277 32.70 24.62 14.85
C GLY A 277 33.94 25.49 14.99
N LYS A 278 34.81 25.21 15.98
CA LYS A 278 36.11 25.88 16.13
C LYS A 278 36.91 25.77 14.83
N GLY A 279 37.31 26.91 14.26
CA GLY A 279 38.04 26.96 12.98
C GLY A 279 37.19 26.80 11.72
N ILE A 280 35.85 26.73 11.83
CA ILE A 280 34.94 26.67 10.68
C ILE A 280 34.49 28.09 10.30
N ASP A 281 34.35 28.35 9.01
CA ASP A 281 33.78 29.59 8.46
C ASP A 281 32.26 29.63 8.74
N PRO A 282 31.68 30.73 9.28
CA PRO A 282 30.23 30.86 9.47
C PRO A 282 29.41 30.58 8.21
N GLU A 283 29.96 30.83 7.02
CA GLU A 283 29.30 30.58 5.75
C GLU A 283 28.94 29.09 5.54
N PHE A 284 29.70 28.18 6.16
CA PHE A 284 29.39 26.74 6.19
C PHE A 284 27.96 26.46 6.67
N PHE A 285 27.51 27.14 7.73
CA PHE A 285 26.18 26.91 8.28
C PHE A 285 25.07 27.37 7.32
N LYS A 286 25.29 28.48 6.60
CA LYS A 286 24.33 28.97 5.60
C LYS A 286 24.19 27.99 4.45
N ILE A 287 25.31 27.55 3.87
CA ILE A 287 25.34 26.56 2.78
C ILE A 287 24.70 25.25 3.23
N LEU A 288 24.97 24.81 4.47
CA LEU A 288 24.35 23.61 5.05
C LEU A 288 22.83 23.77 5.16
N MET A 289 22.32 24.90 5.64
CA MET A 289 20.87 25.14 5.72
C MET A 289 20.24 25.15 4.33
N GLU A 290 20.79 25.90 3.38
CA GLU A 290 20.24 25.95 2.02
C GLU A 290 20.15 24.56 1.39
N ASN A 291 21.22 23.76 1.49
CA ASN A 291 21.25 22.40 0.96
C ASN A 291 20.27 21.46 1.67
N THR A 292 20.09 21.65 2.99
CA THR A 292 19.16 20.85 3.79
C THR A 292 17.72 21.17 3.43
N PHE A 293 17.34 22.45 3.41
CA PHE A 293 15.99 22.90 3.12
C PHE A 293 15.57 22.65 1.66
N LYS A 294 16.52 22.69 0.71
CA LYS A 294 16.27 22.27 -0.70
C LYS A 294 15.91 20.79 -0.84
N LYS A 295 16.37 19.93 0.07
CA LYS A 295 16.14 18.47 0.06
C LYS A 295 14.98 18.03 0.95
N LEU A 296 14.33 18.94 1.66
CA LEU A 296 13.20 18.60 2.53
C LEU A 296 12.03 18.09 1.70
N ILE A 297 11.39 17.05 2.23
CA ILE A 297 10.21 16.46 1.63
C ILE A 297 9.01 17.03 2.36
N THR A 298 8.19 17.82 1.68
CA THR A 298 6.96 18.39 2.24
C THR A 298 5.75 17.99 1.42
N ILE A 299 4.60 17.91 2.08
CA ILE A 299 3.31 17.66 1.44
C ILE A 299 2.37 18.77 1.83
N HIS A 300 1.75 19.42 0.84
CA HIS A 300 0.72 20.42 1.04
C HIS A 300 -0.66 19.85 0.75
N PHE A 301 -1.61 20.06 1.66
CA PHE A 301 -3.00 19.72 1.42
C PHE A 301 -3.61 20.64 0.35
N ASP A 302 -4.63 20.14 -0.34
CA ASP A 302 -5.32 20.83 -1.44
C ASP A 302 -5.91 22.17 -0.99
N ASN A 303 -6.41 22.20 0.25
CA ASN A 303 -6.96 23.40 0.86
C ASN A 303 -5.86 24.30 1.42
N CYS A 304 -4.59 24.12 1.09
CA CYS A 304 -3.50 24.97 1.53
C CYS A 304 -3.22 26.04 0.47
N SER A 305 -3.68 27.27 0.69
CA SER A 305 -3.45 28.40 -0.22
C SER A 305 -2.01 28.92 -0.19
N SER A 306 -1.25 28.60 0.87
CA SER A 306 0.08 29.16 1.06
C SER A 306 1.15 28.47 0.21
N GLN A 307 1.08 27.14 -0.01
CA GLN A 307 2.12 26.33 -0.72
C GLN A 307 3.57 26.82 -0.52
N ARG A 308 3.88 27.36 0.67
CA ARG A 308 5.17 27.98 0.95
C ARG A 308 6.16 26.91 1.34
N SER A 309 7.41 27.12 0.92
CA SER A 309 8.55 26.41 1.48
C SER A 309 8.61 26.56 3.00
N VAL A 310 9.31 25.65 3.66
CA VAL A 310 9.49 25.70 5.11
C VAL A 310 10.27 26.97 5.46
N GLU A 311 9.64 27.87 6.22
CA GLU A 311 10.24 29.12 6.67
C GLU A 311 11.18 28.87 7.86
N TYR A 312 12.39 29.43 7.80
CA TYR A 312 13.39 29.32 8.85
C TYR A 312 14.23 30.60 8.99
N ASN A 313 14.81 30.82 10.17
CA ASN A 313 15.84 31.82 10.40
C ASN A 313 17.08 31.16 11.02
N LEU A 314 18.26 31.50 10.51
CA LEU A 314 19.53 31.02 11.03
C LEU A 314 20.22 32.13 11.83
N HIS A 315 20.57 31.83 13.08
CA HIS A 315 21.32 32.70 13.97
C HIS A 315 22.68 32.06 14.28
N ILE A 316 23.76 32.83 14.12
CA ILE A 316 25.12 32.39 14.42
C ILE A 316 25.69 33.39 15.42
N ILE A 317 26.01 32.91 16.61
CA ILE A 317 26.49 33.70 17.74
C ILE A 317 27.94 33.32 18.01
N ASN A 318 28.85 34.28 18.15
CA ASN A 318 30.25 33.98 18.45
C ASN A 318 30.38 33.55 19.92
N VAL A 319 31.14 32.48 20.16
CA VAL A 319 31.57 32.11 21.51
C VAL A 319 32.97 32.64 21.73
N ILE A 320 33.14 33.48 22.74
CA ILE A 320 34.41 34.07 23.14
C ILE A 320 34.91 33.43 24.44
N ASP A 321 36.22 33.26 24.56
CA ASP A 321 36.85 32.86 25.81
C ASP A 321 37.17 34.08 26.70
N ASP A 322 37.76 33.83 27.88
CA ASP A 322 38.13 34.87 28.84
C ASP A 322 39.22 35.83 28.30
N LEU A 323 39.91 35.44 27.23
CA LEU A 323 40.92 36.24 26.53
C LEU A 323 40.32 37.00 25.33
N GLU A 324 38.99 37.07 25.24
CA GLU A 324 38.21 37.64 24.12
C GLU A 324 38.53 37.03 22.75
N THR A 325 39.11 35.83 22.72
CA THR A 325 39.38 35.13 21.47
C THR A 325 38.19 34.25 21.07
N ARG A 326 37.92 34.16 19.77
CA ARG A 326 36.79 33.36 19.26
C ARG A 326 37.08 31.87 19.43
N HIS A 327 36.38 31.24 20.37
CA HIS A 327 36.47 29.82 20.65
C HIS A 327 35.61 28.95 19.71
N GLY A 328 34.54 29.52 19.13
CA GLY A 328 33.64 28.82 18.21
C GLY A 328 32.33 29.58 18.03
N TYR A 329 31.24 28.85 17.78
CA TYR A 329 29.90 29.43 17.59
C TYR A 329 28.83 28.69 18.39
N VAL A 330 27.75 29.41 18.71
CA VAL A 330 26.44 28.81 18.95
C VAL A 330 25.61 29.03 17.68
N MET A 331 25.11 27.95 17.09
CA MET A 331 24.20 28.03 15.95
C MET A 331 22.79 27.72 16.43
N ALA A 332 21.87 28.65 16.22
CA ALA A 332 20.46 28.50 16.53
C ALA A 332 19.62 28.61 15.24
N LEU A 333 18.91 27.54 14.92
CA LEU A 333 17.99 27.46 13.80
C LEU A 333 16.55 27.61 14.31
N GLU A 334 15.91 28.73 14.00
CA GLU A 334 14.49 28.94 14.21
C GLU A 334 13.70 28.31 13.04
N VAL A 335 12.90 27.29 13.32
CA VAL A 335 11.99 26.67 12.35
C VAL A 335 10.58 27.17 12.65
N LYS A 336 9.92 27.79 11.66
CA LYS A 336 8.53 28.24 11.83
C LYS A 336 7.57 27.05 11.74
N LYS A 337 6.41 27.21 12.37
CA LYS A 337 5.29 26.27 12.23
C LYS A 337 4.93 26.13 10.76
N HIS A 338 4.99 24.91 10.24
CA HIS A 338 4.60 24.63 8.86
C HIS A 338 3.12 24.26 8.78
N CYS A 339 2.48 24.73 7.71
CA CYS A 339 1.04 24.57 7.50
C CYS A 339 0.62 23.10 7.38
N CYS A 340 1.40 22.28 6.67
CA CYS A 340 1.08 20.89 6.37
C CYS A 340 2.09 19.93 7.02
N VAL A 341 2.64 18.96 6.27
CA VAL A 341 3.52 17.91 6.81
C VAL A 341 4.93 18.01 6.22
N ILE A 342 5.94 17.91 7.09
CA ILE A 342 7.36 17.81 6.74
C ILE A 342 7.88 16.43 7.13
N PHE A 343 8.49 15.75 6.17
CA PHE A 343 9.20 14.50 6.38
C PHE A 343 10.69 14.74 6.51
N SER A 344 11.34 13.91 7.30
CA SER A 344 12.79 13.95 7.46
C SER A 344 13.54 13.22 6.35
N LYS A 345 12.94 12.16 5.82
CA LYS A 345 13.43 11.33 4.72
C LYS A 345 12.21 10.81 3.97
N ASN A 346 12.44 10.13 2.85
CA ASN A 346 11.37 9.33 2.25
C ASN A 346 10.87 8.34 3.31
N PRO A 347 9.55 8.24 3.55
CA PRO A 347 9.00 7.18 4.39
C PRO A 347 9.54 5.81 3.97
N GLU A 348 9.43 4.80 4.82
CA GLU A 348 9.79 3.42 4.50
C GLU A 348 8.49 2.61 4.46
N SER A 349 7.93 2.52 3.26
CA SER A 349 6.68 1.86 2.92
C SER A 349 6.81 1.35 1.49
N PHE A 350 6.58 0.06 1.26
CA PHE A 350 6.88 -0.58 -0.01
C PHE A 350 5.63 -1.19 -0.64
N LYS A 351 5.56 -1.29 -1.98
CA LYS A 351 4.64 -2.15 -2.73
C LYS A 351 5.38 -2.86 -3.85
N ILE A 352 4.77 -3.90 -4.39
CA ILE A 352 5.20 -4.59 -5.60
C ILE A 352 4.37 -4.07 -6.77
N GLU A 353 5.04 -3.62 -7.81
CA GLU A 353 4.42 -3.16 -9.06
C GLU A 353 5.36 -3.45 -10.22
N GLY A 354 4.82 -4.04 -11.31
CA GLY A 354 5.62 -4.38 -12.49
C GLY A 354 6.78 -5.33 -12.23
N GLY A 355 6.68 -6.19 -11.20
CA GLY A 355 7.78 -7.09 -10.82
C GLY A 355 8.89 -6.44 -10.00
N CYS A 356 8.71 -5.19 -9.54
CA CYS A 356 9.69 -4.45 -8.75
C CYS A 356 9.09 -3.97 -7.43
N VAL A 357 9.92 -3.86 -6.39
CA VAL A 357 9.53 -3.22 -5.13
C VAL A 357 9.75 -1.71 -5.21
N LEU A 358 8.68 -0.95 -5.03
CA LEU A 358 8.65 0.51 -5.10
C LEU A 358 8.26 1.14 -3.77
N GLY A 359 8.77 2.34 -3.51
CA GLY A 359 8.37 3.14 -2.36
C GLY A 359 7.00 3.78 -2.52
N VAL A 360 6.09 3.59 -1.56
CA VAL A 360 4.70 4.07 -1.61
C VAL A 360 4.38 4.95 -0.41
N TRP A 361 4.53 6.25 -0.62
CA TRP A 361 4.27 7.26 0.41
C TRP A 361 3.21 8.29 -0.01
N VAL A 362 2.98 8.46 -1.32
CA VAL A 362 1.91 9.32 -1.86
C VAL A 362 0.53 8.77 -1.47
N CYS A 363 0.32 7.44 -1.60
CA CYS A 363 -0.94 6.80 -1.24
C CYS A 363 -1.23 6.89 0.26
N LEU A 364 -0.20 6.93 1.13
CA LEU A 364 -0.33 7.17 2.57
C LEU A 364 -1.08 8.49 2.86
N CYS A 365 -0.90 9.48 1.99
CA CYS A 365 -1.43 10.83 2.13
C CYS A 365 -2.80 11.00 1.44
N GLU A 366 -3.02 10.32 0.32
CA GLU A 366 -4.30 10.31 -0.40
C GLU A 366 -5.37 9.45 0.28
N SER A 367 -4.95 8.34 0.91
CA SER A 367 -5.76 7.46 1.75
C SER A 367 -6.33 8.13 3.00
N CYS A 368 -5.67 9.19 3.47
CA CYS A 368 -6.14 10.07 4.55
C CYS A 368 -7.12 11.14 4.04
N GLY A 369 -7.35 11.21 2.72
CA GLY A 369 -8.45 11.95 2.12
C GLY A 369 -9.77 11.27 2.42
N GLY A 370 -10.31 11.48 3.62
CA GLY A 370 -11.63 11.00 3.99
C GLY A 370 -12.66 11.34 2.91
N LEU A 371 -13.12 10.32 2.21
CA LEU A 371 -14.53 10.28 1.85
C LEU A 371 -15.21 9.93 3.18
N ALA A 372 -15.87 10.92 3.79
CA ALA A 372 -16.90 10.59 4.76
C ALA A 372 -17.80 9.53 4.11
N PRO A 373 -18.21 8.46 4.81
CA PRO A 373 -19.18 7.53 4.26
C PRO A 373 -20.35 8.37 3.77
N CYS A 374 -20.60 8.36 2.46
CA CYS A 374 -21.74 9.05 1.87
C CYS A 374 -22.98 8.66 2.70
N PRO A 375 -23.73 9.63 3.25
CA PRO A 375 -24.98 9.32 3.94
C PRO A 375 -25.93 8.70 2.92
N GLY A 376 -26.03 7.37 2.94
CA GLY A 376 -26.66 6.56 1.89
C GLY A 376 -25.94 5.24 1.57
N LEU A 377 -24.72 5.00 2.08
CA LEU A 377 -24.07 3.69 1.98
C LEU A 377 -24.79 2.64 2.85
N VAL A 378 -25.13 1.50 2.25
CA VAL A 378 -25.75 0.38 2.95
C VAL A 378 -24.76 -0.18 3.99
N PRO A 379 -25.17 -0.41 5.26
CA PRO A 379 -24.29 -0.94 6.31
C PRO A 379 -23.56 -2.24 5.94
N ALA A 380 -24.15 -3.06 5.07
CA ALA A 380 -23.60 -4.34 4.60
C ALA A 380 -22.38 -4.21 3.68
N LEU A 381 -22.21 -3.07 2.98
CA LEU A 381 -21.09 -2.83 2.08
C LEU A 381 -19.91 -2.14 2.80
N CYS A 382 -20.16 -1.40 3.88
CA CYS A 382 -19.12 -0.67 4.61
C CYS A 382 -17.88 -1.51 4.99
N PRO A 383 -18.01 -2.77 5.47
CA PRO A 383 -16.85 -3.62 5.77
C PRO A 383 -16.06 -4.03 4.53
N VAL A 384 -16.75 -4.42 3.45
CA VAL A 384 -16.13 -4.86 2.19
C VAL A 384 -15.40 -3.70 1.51
N LEU A 385 -15.98 -2.50 1.57
CA LEU A 385 -15.39 -1.29 0.99
C LEU A 385 -14.18 -0.77 1.78
N ALA A 386 -14.08 -1.11 3.06
CA ALA A 386 -12.90 -0.86 3.88
C ALA A 386 -11.74 -1.84 3.57
N GLY A 387 -12.06 -3.03 3.04
CA GLY A 387 -11.09 -4.04 2.63
C GLY A 387 -10.48 -3.83 1.23
N ILE A 388 -11.06 -2.94 0.39
CA ILE A 388 -10.56 -2.66 -0.96
C ILE A 388 -9.17 -2.04 -0.90
N GLY A 389 -8.31 -2.45 -1.84
CA GLY A 389 -6.88 -2.20 -1.83
C GLY A 389 -6.49 -0.72 -1.67
N PRO A 390 -5.32 -0.46 -1.07
CA PRO A 390 -4.91 0.88 -0.62
C PRO A 390 -4.91 2.01 -1.64
N ILE A 391 -4.83 1.67 -2.93
CA ILE A 391 -4.54 2.60 -4.03
C ILE A 391 -5.85 3.09 -4.70
N GLN A 392 -7.00 2.51 -4.35
CA GLN A 392 -8.23 2.74 -5.09
C GLN A 392 -9.16 3.75 -4.41
N LYS A 393 -9.63 4.71 -5.21
CA LYS A 393 -10.57 5.75 -4.77
C LYS A 393 -11.95 5.43 -5.34
N GLN A 394 -12.94 5.31 -4.46
CA GLN A 394 -14.29 4.95 -4.87
C GLN A 394 -15.13 6.21 -5.13
N GLN A 395 -15.83 6.24 -6.26
CA GLN A 395 -16.96 7.16 -6.49
C GLN A 395 -18.24 6.35 -6.65
N TYR A 396 -19.13 6.45 -5.65
CA TYR A 396 -20.45 5.81 -5.72
C TYR A 396 -21.46 6.71 -6.41
N THR A 397 -22.07 6.20 -7.47
CA THR A 397 -23.39 6.64 -7.91
C THR A 397 -24.46 6.00 -7.00
N LYS A 398 -25.54 6.72 -6.74
CA LYS A 398 -26.56 6.49 -5.69
C LYS A 398 -27.41 5.19 -5.81
N HIS A 399 -26.93 4.14 -6.46
CA HIS A 399 -27.73 2.95 -6.83
C HIS A 399 -27.39 1.68 -6.02
N THR A 400 -26.66 1.80 -4.91
CA THR A 400 -26.12 0.68 -4.12
C THR A 400 -27.14 -0.09 -3.27
N THR A 401 -28.44 0.24 -3.32
CA THR A 401 -29.47 -0.39 -2.48
C THR A 401 -29.86 -1.82 -2.87
N PHE A 402 -29.25 -2.42 -3.90
CA PHE A 402 -29.72 -3.69 -4.49
C PHE A 402 -28.67 -4.79 -4.65
N LEU A 403 -27.48 -4.68 -4.07
CA LEU A 403 -26.50 -5.79 -4.03
C LEU A 403 -26.91 -6.87 -3.00
N ASN A 404 -28.17 -7.30 -3.04
CA ASN A 404 -28.53 -8.62 -2.52
C ASN A 404 -28.03 -9.64 -3.55
N ILE A 405 -27.22 -10.58 -3.07
CA ILE A 405 -26.51 -11.60 -3.83
C ILE A 405 -27.51 -12.58 -4.45
N SER A 406 -28.20 -12.16 -5.51
CA SER A 406 -29.12 -12.99 -6.28
C SER A 406 -28.43 -13.74 -7.43
N PHE A 407 -27.18 -13.40 -7.75
CA PHE A 407 -26.46 -13.99 -8.90
C PHE A 407 -25.80 -15.33 -8.62
N CYS A 408 -25.47 -15.63 -7.35
CA CYS A 408 -24.87 -16.91 -6.94
C CYS A 408 -25.60 -17.42 -5.69
N VAL A 409 -26.72 -18.10 -5.88
CA VAL A 409 -27.43 -18.75 -4.77
C VAL A 409 -26.64 -19.97 -4.33
N VAL A 410 -26.10 -19.95 -3.11
CA VAL A 410 -25.45 -21.12 -2.53
C VAL A 410 -26.53 -21.96 -1.86
N LYS A 411 -26.78 -23.17 -2.39
CA LYS A 411 -27.70 -24.15 -1.78
C LYS A 411 -27.17 -24.61 -0.43
N SER A 412 -28.06 -25.09 0.44
CA SER A 412 -27.66 -25.63 1.76
C SER A 412 -26.82 -26.90 1.65
N GLU A 413 -26.92 -27.64 0.55
CA GLU A 413 -26.18 -28.87 0.30
C GLU A 413 -25.73 -28.96 -1.17
N GLY A 414 -24.53 -29.49 -1.38
CA GLY A 414 -23.93 -29.73 -2.70
C GLY A 414 -23.30 -28.50 -3.36
N ILE A 415 -22.80 -28.72 -4.59
CA ILE A 415 -22.10 -27.72 -5.39
C ILE A 415 -22.89 -27.44 -6.66
N GLU A 416 -23.34 -26.20 -6.82
CA GLU A 416 -24.11 -25.78 -8.00
C GLU A 416 -23.20 -25.24 -9.09
N SER A 417 -23.37 -25.76 -10.32
CA SER A 417 -22.68 -25.29 -11.53
C SER A 417 -23.44 -24.11 -12.14
N ILE A 418 -22.79 -22.96 -12.27
CA ILE A 418 -23.37 -21.73 -12.85
C ILE A 418 -22.41 -21.12 -13.90
N PRO A 419 -22.91 -20.32 -14.87
CA PRO A 419 -24.31 -20.06 -15.16
C PRO A 419 -24.94 -21.20 -16.00
N ALA A 420 -26.21 -21.51 -15.75
CA ALA A 420 -26.92 -22.63 -16.38
C ALA A 420 -26.87 -22.61 -17.93
N PRO A 421 -27.04 -21.47 -18.64
CA PRO A 421 -26.98 -21.46 -20.10
C PRO A 421 -25.61 -21.82 -20.70
N LEU A 422 -24.51 -21.53 -19.99
CA LEU A 422 -23.17 -21.95 -20.42
C LEU A 422 -22.97 -23.43 -20.12
N CYS A 423 -23.37 -23.87 -18.93
CA CYS A 423 -23.30 -25.26 -18.51
C CYS A 423 -24.03 -26.19 -19.50
N SER A 424 -25.28 -25.88 -19.86
CA SER A 424 -26.05 -26.70 -20.82
C SER A 424 -25.32 -26.89 -22.14
N ARG A 425 -24.75 -25.82 -22.73
CA ARG A 425 -24.01 -25.89 -24.00
C ARG A 425 -22.70 -26.66 -23.88
N LEU A 426 -21.97 -26.47 -22.79
CA LEU A 426 -20.75 -27.23 -22.53
C LEU A 426 -21.07 -28.72 -22.39
N PHE A 427 -22.18 -29.06 -21.71
CA PHE A 427 -22.57 -30.45 -21.46
C PHE A 427 -23.21 -31.15 -22.66
N GLU A 428 -23.77 -30.39 -23.61
CA GLU A 428 -24.15 -30.92 -24.93
C GLU A 428 -22.93 -31.37 -25.74
N LYS A 429 -21.83 -30.60 -25.69
CA LYS A 429 -20.59 -30.91 -26.43
C LYS A 429 -19.70 -31.93 -25.70
N PHE A 430 -19.64 -31.85 -24.37
CA PHE A 430 -18.81 -32.68 -23.52
C PHE A 430 -19.67 -33.26 -22.39
N GLU A 431 -19.91 -34.56 -22.40
CA GLU A 431 -20.73 -35.23 -21.37
C GLU A 431 -20.30 -34.80 -19.95
N ARG A 432 -21.29 -34.37 -19.14
CA ARG A 432 -21.20 -33.85 -17.75
C ARG A 432 -19.88 -34.15 -17.04
N PHE A 433 -18.87 -33.34 -17.33
CA PHE A 433 -17.54 -33.46 -16.75
C PHE A 433 -17.41 -32.65 -15.45
N ASP A 434 -18.40 -31.82 -15.12
CA ASP A 434 -18.39 -31.00 -13.92
C ASP A 434 -18.45 -31.84 -12.63
N ASP A 435 -19.01 -33.06 -12.69
CA ASP A 435 -18.98 -34.00 -11.57
C ASP A 435 -17.55 -34.46 -11.22
N ASN A 436 -16.60 -34.40 -12.17
CA ASN A 436 -15.19 -34.66 -11.89
C ASN A 436 -14.49 -33.49 -11.16
N LEU A 437 -15.09 -32.30 -11.19
CA LEU A 437 -14.51 -31.08 -10.61
C LEU A 437 -15.00 -30.81 -9.19
N LYS A 438 -16.13 -31.42 -8.81
CA LYS A 438 -16.83 -31.21 -7.54
C LYS A 438 -16.32 -32.18 -6.47
N PRO A 439 -15.79 -31.68 -5.33
CA PRO A 439 -15.58 -32.54 -4.16
C PRO A 439 -16.91 -33.05 -3.59
N ASN A 440 -16.90 -34.26 -3.04
CA ASN A 440 -18.09 -34.91 -2.49
C ASN A 440 -18.45 -34.34 -1.10
N GLY A 441 -19.74 -34.08 -0.87
CA GLY A 441 -20.28 -33.78 0.47
C GLY A 441 -20.03 -32.36 0.99
N GLU A 442 -19.42 -31.48 0.20
CA GLU A 442 -19.15 -30.09 0.57
C GLU A 442 -20.17 -29.12 -0.04
N GLN A 443 -20.39 -27.99 0.65
CA GLN A 443 -21.27 -26.92 0.18
C GLN A 443 -20.46 -25.90 -0.63
N GLY A 444 -20.92 -25.56 -1.83
CA GLY A 444 -20.16 -24.64 -2.67
C GLY A 444 -20.84 -24.22 -3.96
N VAL A 445 -20.04 -23.56 -4.81
CA VAL A 445 -20.44 -23.11 -6.13
C VAL A 445 -19.28 -23.32 -7.11
N LEU A 446 -19.60 -23.81 -8.30
CA LEU A 446 -18.68 -23.98 -9.41
C LEU A 446 -19.08 -23.01 -10.54
N ILE A 447 -18.26 -22.00 -10.78
CA ILE A 447 -18.56 -20.88 -11.69
C ILE A 447 -17.79 -21.07 -13.00
N PHE A 448 -18.51 -21.48 -14.04
CA PHE A 448 -18.03 -21.58 -15.39
C PHE A 448 -17.96 -20.21 -16.07
N SER A 449 -16.86 -19.98 -16.77
CA SER A 449 -16.69 -18.93 -17.75
C SER A 449 -16.08 -19.51 -19.02
N LYS A 450 -16.34 -18.88 -20.17
CA LYS A 450 -15.60 -19.21 -21.41
C LYS A 450 -14.12 -18.88 -21.28
N SER A 451 -13.80 -17.80 -20.57
CA SER A 451 -12.43 -17.46 -20.21
C SER A 451 -12.49 -16.55 -19.00
N TRP A 452 -12.09 -17.07 -17.84
CA TRP A 452 -11.97 -16.25 -16.64
C TRP A 452 -10.95 -15.15 -16.85
N ALA A 453 -9.87 -15.41 -17.60
CA ALA A 453 -8.88 -14.40 -17.99
C ALA A 453 -9.54 -13.17 -18.65
N VAL A 454 -10.43 -13.36 -19.63
CA VAL A 454 -11.15 -12.25 -20.28
C VAL A 454 -12.03 -11.49 -19.28
N ASP A 455 -12.74 -12.20 -18.41
CA ASP A 455 -13.63 -11.60 -17.41
C ASP A 455 -12.88 -10.75 -16.36
N ILE A 456 -11.61 -11.09 -16.09
CA ILE A 456 -10.71 -10.31 -15.22
C ILE A 456 -9.70 -9.45 -15.99
N GLU A 457 -10.03 -9.09 -17.24
CA GLU A 457 -9.30 -8.12 -18.06
C GLU A 457 -7.95 -8.55 -18.65
N MET A 458 -7.74 -9.86 -18.79
CA MET A 458 -6.59 -10.47 -19.47
C MET A 458 -6.96 -10.97 -20.88
N GLU A 459 -5.95 -11.34 -21.66
CA GLU A 459 -6.11 -11.94 -22.99
C GLU A 459 -6.61 -13.39 -22.89
N LYS A 460 -7.48 -13.79 -23.83
CA LYS A 460 -7.91 -15.19 -23.99
C LYS A 460 -6.73 -16.08 -24.42
N ASN A 461 -6.83 -17.38 -24.19
CA ASN A 461 -5.99 -18.36 -24.87
C ASN A 461 -6.91 -19.28 -25.71
N ASP A 462 -6.66 -19.37 -27.02
CA ASP A 462 -7.53 -20.11 -27.94
C ASP A 462 -7.53 -21.63 -27.71
N ASN A 463 -6.52 -22.17 -27.01
CA ASN A 463 -6.46 -23.59 -26.67
C ASN A 463 -7.28 -23.95 -25.40
N VAL A 464 -7.89 -22.95 -24.75
CA VAL A 464 -8.75 -23.14 -23.58
C VAL A 464 -10.21 -23.24 -24.02
N ILE A 465 -10.87 -24.34 -23.63
CA ILE A 465 -12.29 -24.58 -23.93
C ILE A 465 -13.18 -23.72 -23.04
N CYS A 466 -12.89 -23.73 -21.74
CA CYS A 466 -13.55 -22.95 -20.71
C CYS A 466 -12.73 -22.98 -19.41
N ASP A 467 -13.04 -22.08 -18.49
CA ASP A 467 -12.52 -22.10 -17.13
C ASP A 467 -13.66 -22.32 -16.13
N ALA A 468 -13.39 -23.01 -15.02
CA ALA A 468 -14.33 -23.23 -13.93
C ALA A 468 -13.69 -22.89 -12.57
N LEU A 469 -14.26 -21.91 -11.87
CA LEU A 469 -13.78 -21.45 -10.57
C LEU A 469 -14.63 -22.07 -9.46
N LEU A 470 -14.00 -22.89 -8.62
CA LEU A 470 -14.63 -23.59 -7.52
C LEU A 470 -14.41 -22.84 -6.20
N PHE A 471 -15.50 -22.54 -5.50
CA PHE A 471 -15.48 -22.14 -4.09
C PHE A 471 -16.28 -23.13 -3.27
N CYS A 472 -15.62 -23.78 -2.31
CA CYS A 472 -16.22 -24.79 -1.46
C CYS A 472 -15.84 -24.59 0.01
N THR A 473 -16.76 -24.90 0.92
CA THR A 473 -16.51 -24.87 2.35
C THR A 473 -15.44 -25.89 2.74
N ASN A 474 -14.52 -25.52 3.63
CA ASN A 474 -13.40 -26.32 4.12
C ASN A 474 -12.39 -26.76 3.04
N SER A 475 -12.43 -26.14 1.86
CA SER A 475 -11.49 -26.35 0.77
C SER A 475 -10.74 -25.07 0.40
N PHE A 476 -9.65 -25.22 -0.35
CA PHE A 476 -9.03 -24.10 -1.04
C PHE A 476 -9.84 -23.75 -2.30
N PRO A 477 -9.91 -22.48 -2.71
CA PRO A 477 -10.41 -22.12 -4.03
C PRO A 477 -9.58 -22.78 -5.14
N VAL A 478 -10.24 -23.27 -6.19
CA VAL A 478 -9.57 -23.94 -7.31
C VAL A 478 -10.03 -23.33 -8.63
N LEU A 479 -9.08 -22.98 -9.50
CA LEU A 479 -9.36 -22.64 -10.89
C LEU A 479 -9.03 -23.86 -11.76
N TYR A 480 -10.05 -24.44 -12.38
CA TYR A 480 -9.89 -25.46 -13.40
C TYR A 480 -9.88 -24.80 -14.78
N THR A 481 -8.77 -24.93 -15.51
CA THR A 481 -8.69 -24.53 -16.91
C THR A 481 -8.84 -25.77 -17.79
N VAL A 482 -9.94 -25.82 -18.54
CA VAL A 482 -10.35 -27.00 -19.32
C VAL A 482 -9.76 -26.91 -20.73
N VAL A 483 -9.02 -27.95 -21.13
CA VAL A 483 -8.22 -27.97 -22.37
C VAL A 483 -8.35 -29.31 -23.08
N GLU A 484 -8.10 -29.36 -24.38
CA GLU A 484 -8.03 -30.62 -25.13
C GLU A 484 -6.71 -31.38 -24.88
N LYS A 485 -5.64 -30.62 -24.66
CA LYS A 485 -4.31 -31.17 -24.39
C LYS A 485 -3.53 -30.25 -23.46
N ALA A 486 -3.00 -30.79 -22.38
CA ALA A 486 -2.20 -30.03 -21.44
C ALA A 486 -0.79 -29.72 -21.97
N THR A 487 -0.32 -28.50 -21.71
CA THR A 487 1.02 -28.03 -22.04
C THR A 487 1.58 -27.17 -20.90
N GLU A 488 2.90 -26.97 -20.86
CA GLU A 488 3.54 -26.07 -19.88
C GLU A 488 3.06 -24.62 -20.04
N GLU A 489 2.84 -24.16 -21.27
CA GLU A 489 2.30 -22.83 -21.55
C GLU A 489 0.89 -22.65 -20.97
N LEU A 490 0.04 -23.69 -21.05
CA LEU A 490 -1.31 -23.67 -20.49
C LEU A 490 -1.30 -23.73 -18.95
N LEU A 491 -0.33 -24.42 -18.36
CA LEU A 491 -0.13 -24.39 -16.91
C LEU A 491 0.24 -22.99 -16.44
N GLU A 492 1.16 -22.31 -17.14
CA GLU A 492 1.54 -20.94 -16.83
C GLU A 492 0.36 -19.96 -17.03
N TYR A 493 -0.41 -20.13 -18.11
CA TYR A 493 -1.65 -19.37 -18.34
C TYR A 493 -2.66 -19.53 -17.20
N SER A 494 -2.92 -20.77 -16.77
CA SER A 494 -3.84 -21.07 -15.67
C SER A 494 -3.33 -20.47 -14.36
N ARG A 495 -2.02 -20.57 -14.09
CA ARG A 495 -1.37 -19.96 -12.92
C ARG A 495 -1.48 -18.44 -12.91
N GLN A 496 -1.23 -17.78 -14.04
CA GLN A 496 -1.35 -16.32 -14.16
C GLN A 496 -2.81 -15.87 -13.98
N THR A 497 -3.77 -16.61 -14.55
CA THR A 497 -5.20 -16.34 -14.38
C THR A 497 -5.62 -16.49 -12.92
N ALA A 498 -5.23 -17.58 -12.25
CA ALA A 498 -5.48 -17.79 -10.82
C ALA A 498 -4.88 -16.68 -9.94
N TYR A 499 -3.64 -16.30 -10.23
CA TYR A 499 -2.95 -15.19 -9.56
C TYR A 499 -3.73 -13.87 -9.69
N GLN A 500 -4.17 -13.53 -10.91
CA GLN A 500 -4.91 -12.29 -11.15
C GLN A 500 -6.32 -12.33 -10.54
N ILE A 501 -7.01 -13.48 -10.54
CA ILE A 501 -8.29 -13.64 -9.82
C ILE A 501 -8.07 -13.33 -8.34
N LYS A 502 -7.05 -13.92 -7.71
CA LYS A 502 -6.73 -13.65 -6.30
C LYS A 502 -6.43 -12.17 -6.07
N GLN A 503 -5.62 -11.55 -6.93
CA GLN A 503 -5.30 -10.12 -6.82
C GLN A 503 -6.55 -9.23 -6.97
N LYS A 504 -7.47 -9.55 -7.88
CA LYS A 504 -8.73 -8.82 -8.05
C LYS A 504 -9.64 -9.00 -6.83
N LEU A 505 -9.79 -10.23 -6.32
CA LEU A 505 -10.61 -10.51 -5.14
C LEU A 505 -10.19 -9.68 -3.92
N VAL A 506 -8.88 -9.57 -3.69
CA VAL A 506 -8.32 -8.80 -2.59
C VAL A 506 -8.38 -7.30 -2.89
N ASN A 507 -7.75 -6.85 -3.98
CA ASN A 507 -7.53 -5.43 -4.20
C ASN A 507 -8.79 -4.69 -4.68
N VAL A 508 -9.68 -5.35 -5.43
CA VAL A 508 -10.89 -4.74 -6.00
C VAL A 508 -12.15 -5.22 -5.29
N GLY A 509 -12.23 -6.52 -5.01
CA GLY A 509 -13.35 -7.14 -4.29
C GLY A 509 -13.32 -6.92 -2.78
N GLY A 510 -12.20 -6.43 -2.24
CA GLY A 510 -12.04 -6.13 -0.82
C GLY A 510 -12.09 -7.35 0.09
N TYR A 511 -11.78 -8.55 -0.44
CA TYR A 511 -11.68 -9.75 0.38
C TYR A 511 -10.50 -9.61 1.34
N SER A 512 -10.79 -9.54 2.64
CA SER A 512 -9.81 -9.25 3.67
C SER A 512 -9.25 -10.50 4.36
N ASP A 513 -9.79 -11.69 4.11
CA ASP A 513 -9.29 -12.92 4.75
C ASP A 513 -8.16 -13.60 3.95
N TRP A 514 -7.56 -14.65 4.52
CA TRP A 514 -6.61 -15.51 3.83
C TRP A 514 -7.26 -16.12 2.58
N ILE A 515 -6.58 -16.00 1.44
CA ILE A 515 -7.09 -16.49 0.16
C ILE A 515 -5.95 -16.84 -0.80
N CYS A 516 -6.09 -17.99 -1.44
CA CYS A 516 -5.29 -18.47 -2.57
C CYS A 516 -6.25 -18.92 -3.68
N VAL A 517 -5.76 -19.10 -4.89
CA VAL A 517 -6.51 -19.79 -5.95
C VAL A 517 -5.58 -20.84 -6.54
N ILE A 518 -5.91 -22.12 -6.38
CA ILE A 518 -5.06 -23.22 -6.85
C ILE A 518 -5.36 -23.45 -8.34
N PRO A 519 -4.40 -23.25 -9.25
CA PRO A 519 -4.60 -23.54 -10.66
C PRO A 519 -4.47 -25.04 -10.91
N LYS A 520 -5.38 -25.59 -11.72
CA LYS A 520 -5.34 -26.97 -12.21
C LYS A 520 -5.77 -27.00 -13.67
N LEU A 521 -5.09 -27.80 -14.49
CA LEU A 521 -5.59 -28.13 -15.81
C LEU A 521 -6.54 -29.32 -15.71
N PHE A 522 -7.58 -29.30 -16.53
CA PHE A 522 -8.47 -30.44 -16.72
C PHE A 522 -8.47 -30.80 -18.20
N GLU A 523 -7.88 -31.94 -18.54
CA GLU A 523 -7.74 -32.38 -19.92
C GLU A 523 -8.95 -33.22 -20.37
N LEU A 524 -9.53 -32.86 -21.51
CA LEU A 524 -10.59 -33.62 -22.19
C LEU A 524 -10.03 -34.20 -23.50
N PRO A 525 -10.30 -35.49 -23.82
CA PRO A 525 -11.32 -36.37 -23.24
C PRO A 525 -10.81 -37.28 -22.12
N SER A 526 -9.52 -37.22 -21.76
CA SER A 526 -8.89 -38.08 -20.74
C SER A 526 -9.51 -37.92 -19.34
N ARG A 527 -10.20 -36.80 -19.08
CA ARG A 527 -10.82 -36.43 -17.80
C ARG A 527 -9.81 -36.45 -16.65
N THR A 528 -8.56 -36.15 -16.95
CA THR A 528 -7.47 -36.11 -15.98
C THR A 528 -7.26 -34.69 -15.48
N VAL A 529 -7.20 -34.55 -14.16
CA VAL A 529 -6.75 -33.32 -13.50
C VAL A 529 -5.23 -33.32 -13.47
N ILE A 530 -4.62 -32.32 -14.09
CA ILE A 530 -3.17 -32.12 -14.11
C ILE A 530 -2.86 -30.92 -13.23
N SER A 531 -2.21 -31.18 -12.10
CA SER A 531 -1.65 -30.14 -11.24
C SER A 531 -0.23 -29.80 -11.65
N SER A 532 0.18 -28.56 -11.39
CA SER A 532 1.59 -28.18 -11.47
C SER A 532 2.37 -28.88 -10.35
N GLU A 533 2.90 -30.06 -10.62
CA GLU A 533 3.95 -30.68 -9.80
C GLU A 533 5.21 -30.88 -10.65
N THR A 534 6.28 -30.16 -10.29
CA THR A 534 7.69 -30.24 -10.81
C THR A 534 7.91 -29.77 -12.26
N ASN A 535 8.99 -29.08 -12.67
CA ASN A 535 10.25 -28.62 -12.08
C ASN A 535 10.51 -27.15 -12.52
N CYS A 536 10.45 -26.17 -11.61
CA CYS A 536 11.16 -24.91 -11.87
C CYS A 536 12.67 -25.22 -11.83
N PRO A 537 13.49 -24.75 -12.79
CA PRO A 537 14.93 -24.93 -12.73
C PRO A 537 15.47 -24.35 -11.41
N GLY A 538 15.91 -25.22 -10.50
CA GLY A 538 16.54 -24.84 -9.22
C GLY A 538 15.66 -24.77 -7.98
N PHE A 539 14.32 -24.95 -8.06
CA PHE A 539 13.43 -24.94 -6.89
C PHE A 539 12.39 -26.06 -6.98
N LYS A 540 12.52 -27.08 -6.12
CA LYS A 540 11.46 -28.07 -5.86
C LYS A 540 10.70 -27.60 -4.63
N LEU A 541 9.56 -26.95 -4.84
CA LEU A 541 8.69 -26.50 -3.75
C LEU A 541 7.32 -27.15 -3.95
N LYS A 542 6.92 -27.99 -3.00
CA LYS A 542 5.55 -28.53 -3.00
C LYS A 542 4.59 -27.38 -2.74
N ASN A 543 3.57 -27.24 -3.59
CA ASN A 543 2.55 -26.22 -3.44
C ASN A 543 1.67 -26.56 -2.23
N GLN A 544 2.07 -26.07 -1.06
CA GLN A 544 1.40 -26.26 0.22
C GLN A 544 0.96 -24.91 0.78
N TYR A 545 -0.31 -24.80 1.12
CA TYR A 545 -0.88 -23.65 1.81
C TYR A 545 -1.27 -24.03 3.24
N PRO A 546 -1.11 -23.14 4.22
CA PRO A 546 -1.64 -23.33 5.56
C PRO A 546 -3.15 -23.52 5.55
N GLU A 547 -3.66 -24.20 6.58
CA GLU A 547 -5.09 -24.43 6.78
C GLU A 547 -5.91 -23.13 6.87
N ASP A 548 -5.27 -22.02 7.27
CA ASP A 548 -5.87 -20.68 7.32
C ASP A 548 -6.44 -20.22 5.96
N TYR A 549 -5.94 -20.76 4.84
CA TYR A 549 -6.38 -20.41 3.49
C TYR A 549 -7.67 -21.13 3.05
N ARG A 550 -8.19 -22.07 3.85
CA ARG A 550 -9.45 -22.77 3.53
C ARG A 550 -10.65 -21.82 3.70
N ILE A 551 -11.59 -21.90 2.77
CA ILE A 551 -12.80 -21.08 2.82
C ILE A 551 -13.77 -21.65 3.84
N PHE A 552 -14.18 -20.86 4.83
CA PHE A 552 -15.29 -21.21 5.72
C PHE A 552 -16.59 -20.50 5.35
N ASP A 553 -16.51 -19.27 4.83
CA ASP A 553 -17.67 -18.50 4.38
C ASP A 553 -17.64 -18.26 2.86
N VAL A 554 -18.27 -19.16 2.11
CA VAL A 554 -18.42 -19.05 0.64
C VAL A 554 -19.17 -17.77 0.25
N LYS A 555 -20.06 -17.23 1.11
CA LYS A 555 -20.80 -16.01 0.78
C LYS A 555 -19.90 -14.77 0.84
N ALA A 556 -18.93 -14.73 1.75
CA ALA A 556 -17.98 -13.63 1.85
C ALA A 556 -17.14 -13.50 0.56
N ILE A 557 -16.58 -14.60 0.08
CA ILE A 557 -15.78 -14.59 -1.16
C ILE A 557 -16.64 -14.28 -2.40
N LEU A 558 -17.88 -14.80 -2.48
CA LEU A 558 -18.80 -14.48 -3.58
C LEU A 558 -19.17 -12.99 -3.62
N ARG A 559 -19.33 -12.32 -2.48
CA ARG A 559 -19.55 -10.86 -2.44
C ARG A 559 -18.38 -10.11 -3.06
N SER A 560 -17.15 -10.50 -2.72
CA SER A 560 -15.94 -9.92 -3.30
C SER A 560 -15.84 -10.20 -4.79
N LEU A 561 -16.17 -11.41 -5.25
CA LEU A 561 -16.19 -11.76 -6.67
C LEU A 561 -17.21 -10.93 -7.46
N VAL A 562 -18.42 -10.76 -6.92
CA VAL A 562 -19.45 -9.92 -7.57
C VAL A 562 -18.96 -8.49 -7.75
N LEU A 563 -18.28 -7.92 -6.74
CA LEU A 563 -17.68 -6.59 -6.88
C LEU A 563 -16.62 -6.56 -7.98
N VAL A 564 -15.77 -7.59 -8.08
CA VAL A 564 -14.79 -7.71 -9.17
C VAL A 564 -15.50 -7.70 -10.53
N MET A 565 -16.53 -8.53 -10.70
CA MET A 565 -17.26 -8.64 -11.97
C MET A 565 -18.03 -7.37 -12.36
N LEU A 566 -18.54 -6.62 -11.38
CA LEU A 566 -19.24 -5.36 -11.61
C LEU A 566 -18.31 -4.18 -11.78
N SER A 567 -17.05 -4.33 -11.39
CA SER A 567 -16.10 -3.23 -11.39
C SER A 567 -15.54 -2.93 -12.77
N PHE A 568 -15.33 -1.65 -13.04
CA PHE A 568 -14.58 -1.20 -14.21
C PHE A 568 -13.79 0.07 -13.88
N LYS A 569 -12.65 0.24 -14.56
CA LYS A 569 -11.81 1.43 -14.42
C LYS A 569 -12.41 2.61 -15.17
N SER A 570 -12.46 3.77 -14.53
CA SER A 570 -12.87 5.02 -15.20
C SER A 570 -11.77 5.52 -16.15
N PRO A 571 -12.13 6.01 -17.36
CA PRO A 571 -11.28 6.84 -18.23
C PRO A 571 -10.52 7.97 -17.53
N LEU A 572 -11.12 8.54 -16.48
CA LEU A 572 -10.55 9.68 -15.75
C LEU A 572 -9.42 9.28 -14.79
N SER A 573 -9.22 7.98 -14.58
CA SER A 573 -8.18 7.44 -13.69
C SER A 573 -6.78 7.80 -14.19
N ASP A 574 -6.56 7.64 -15.50
CA ASP A 574 -5.24 7.84 -16.13
C ASP A 574 -4.81 9.32 -16.11
N GLN A 575 -5.77 10.25 -16.06
CA GLN A 575 -5.52 11.69 -16.06
C GLN A 575 -5.22 12.26 -14.66
N LEU A 576 -5.57 11.54 -13.60
CA LEU A 576 -5.54 12.05 -12.23
C LEU A 576 -4.49 11.35 -11.34
N GLY A 577 -3.84 10.29 -11.84
CA GLY A 577 -2.84 9.54 -11.08
C GLY A 577 -3.44 8.71 -9.92
N CYS A 578 -4.76 8.49 -9.93
CA CYS A 578 -5.49 7.68 -8.96
C CYS A 578 -6.46 6.75 -9.71
N GLU A 579 -6.56 5.48 -9.29
CA GLU A 579 -7.54 4.55 -9.86
C GLU A 579 -8.94 4.84 -9.31
N PHE A 580 -9.86 5.26 -10.19
CA PHE A 580 -11.29 5.37 -9.88
C PHE A 580 -12.00 4.09 -10.33
N LEU A 581 -12.50 3.36 -9.35
CA LEU A 581 -13.37 2.21 -9.58
C LEU A 581 -14.83 2.64 -9.58
N ASN A 582 -15.49 2.30 -10.67
CA ASN A 582 -16.93 2.42 -10.82
C ASN A 582 -17.56 1.03 -10.83
N LEU A 583 -18.84 0.97 -10.46
CA LEU A 583 -19.64 -0.26 -10.51
C LEU A 583 -20.70 -0.13 -11.60
N LEU A 584 -20.87 -1.21 -12.35
CA LEU A 584 -21.99 -1.39 -13.25
C LEU A 584 -23.33 -1.41 -12.48
N THR A 585 -24.38 -0.92 -13.13
CA THR A 585 -25.75 -1.22 -12.67
C THR A 585 -26.09 -2.67 -12.97
N ILE A 586 -27.10 -3.21 -12.26
CA ILE A 586 -27.60 -4.57 -12.49
C ILE A 586 -28.00 -4.76 -13.95
N GLU A 587 -28.75 -3.83 -14.53
CA GLU A 587 -29.16 -3.88 -15.95
C GLU A 587 -27.96 -3.89 -16.90
N GLN A 588 -26.92 -3.08 -16.64
CA GLN A 588 -25.72 -3.05 -17.47
C GLN A 588 -24.96 -4.38 -17.39
N PHE A 589 -24.83 -4.93 -16.18
CA PHE A 589 -24.23 -6.24 -15.97
C PHE A 589 -25.02 -7.35 -16.65
N GLU A 590 -26.35 -7.37 -16.48
CA GLU A 590 -27.23 -8.32 -17.14
C GLU A 590 -27.14 -8.20 -18.67
N ILE A 591 -27.01 -7.02 -19.25
CA ILE A 591 -26.80 -6.87 -20.71
C ILE A 591 -25.47 -7.49 -21.14
N LEU A 592 -24.40 -7.26 -20.39
CA LEU A 592 -23.06 -7.79 -20.67
C LEU A 592 -22.95 -9.31 -20.41
N ASN A 593 -23.76 -9.84 -19.48
CA ASN A 593 -23.71 -11.22 -19.04
C ASN A 593 -24.80 -12.10 -19.69
N SER A 594 -26.01 -11.61 -19.93
CA SER A 594 -27.07 -12.34 -20.68
C SER A 594 -26.63 -12.64 -22.12
N LYS A 595 -25.74 -11.82 -22.67
CA LYS A 595 -25.06 -12.02 -23.95
C LYS A 595 -23.70 -12.70 -23.76
N CYS A 596 -23.66 -13.71 -22.86
CA CYS A 596 -22.50 -14.44 -22.33
C CYS A 596 -21.45 -14.92 -23.34
N ASN A 597 -21.73 -14.92 -24.64
CA ASN A 597 -20.77 -15.35 -25.64
C ASN A 597 -20.59 -14.28 -26.72
N ILE A 598 -19.50 -13.53 -26.60
CA ILE A 598 -19.03 -12.62 -27.65
C ILE A 598 -18.74 -13.38 -28.95
N GLU A 599 -18.37 -14.66 -28.87
CA GLU A 599 -18.13 -15.51 -30.04
C GLU A 599 -19.41 -15.75 -30.85
N ASP A 600 -20.58 -15.72 -30.20
CA ASP A 600 -21.88 -15.94 -30.87
C ASP A 600 -22.50 -14.63 -31.40
N PHE A 601 -21.99 -13.46 -30.98
CA PHE A 601 -22.53 -12.16 -31.36
C PHE A 601 -21.41 -11.16 -31.68
N SER A 602 -21.05 -11.09 -32.96
CA SER A 602 -20.04 -10.17 -33.51
C SER A 602 -20.51 -8.71 -33.60
N SER A 603 -21.76 -8.41 -33.22
CA SER A 603 -22.31 -7.06 -33.26
C SER A 603 -23.29 -6.80 -32.12
N MET A 604 -23.29 -5.57 -31.59
CA MET A 604 -24.24 -5.12 -30.57
C MET A 604 -24.66 -3.68 -30.82
N PHE A 605 -25.97 -3.45 -30.78
CA PHE A 605 -26.57 -2.11 -30.79
C PHE A 605 -27.08 -1.77 -29.39
N VAL A 606 -26.64 -0.64 -28.83
CA VAL A 606 -27.05 -0.17 -27.49
C VAL A 606 -27.83 1.13 -27.64
N HIS A 607 -29.14 1.09 -27.43
CA HIS A 607 -30.02 2.27 -27.42
C HIS A 607 -30.42 2.66 -25.99
N GLY A 608 -30.79 3.93 -25.77
CA GLY A 608 -31.25 4.40 -24.47
C GLY A 608 -31.06 5.90 -24.25
N LEU A 609 -31.68 6.45 -23.21
CA LEU A 609 -31.67 7.88 -22.92
C LEU A 609 -30.27 8.40 -22.53
N PRO A 610 -29.99 9.71 -22.67
CA PRO A 610 -28.75 10.30 -22.17
C PRO A 610 -28.55 10.00 -20.67
N GLY A 611 -27.32 9.65 -20.29
CA GLY A 611 -26.97 9.36 -18.89
C GLY A 611 -27.19 7.91 -18.42
N THR A 612 -27.73 7.01 -19.24
CA THR A 612 -27.95 5.58 -18.87
C THR A 612 -26.68 4.71 -18.89
N GLY A 613 -25.51 5.28 -19.18
CA GLY A 613 -24.24 4.54 -19.20
C GLY A 613 -23.99 3.67 -20.44
N LYS A 614 -24.67 3.94 -21.57
CA LYS A 614 -24.46 3.21 -22.85
C LYS A 614 -22.99 3.17 -23.29
N THR A 615 -22.29 4.28 -23.12
CA THR A 615 -20.85 4.39 -23.43
C THR A 615 -20.02 3.42 -22.62
N VAL A 616 -20.35 3.22 -21.34
CA VAL A 616 -19.65 2.27 -20.46
C VAL A 616 -19.86 0.85 -20.97
N ILE A 617 -21.11 0.47 -21.29
CA ILE A 617 -21.39 -0.85 -21.87
C ILE A 617 -20.60 -1.05 -23.17
N ALA A 618 -20.59 -0.05 -24.06
CA ALA A 618 -19.88 -0.13 -25.33
C ALA A 618 -18.37 -0.29 -25.14
N GLU A 619 -17.76 0.51 -24.25
CA GLU A 619 -16.33 0.41 -23.92
C GLU A 619 -15.98 -0.97 -23.38
N MET A 620 -16.75 -1.47 -22.42
CA MET A 620 -16.51 -2.79 -21.82
C MET A 620 -16.64 -3.90 -22.87
N LEU A 621 -17.61 -3.81 -23.78
CA LEU A 621 -17.75 -4.78 -24.85
C LEU A 621 -16.57 -4.72 -25.83
N ILE A 622 -16.15 -3.53 -26.27
CA ILE A 622 -15.01 -3.35 -27.19
C ILE A 622 -13.76 -3.99 -26.59
N ARG A 623 -13.43 -3.69 -25.33
CA ARG A 623 -12.27 -4.28 -24.65
C ARG A 623 -12.38 -5.79 -24.53
N ARG A 624 -13.58 -6.32 -24.30
CA ARG A 624 -13.82 -7.76 -24.20
C ARG A 624 -13.68 -8.45 -25.57
N ILE A 625 -14.14 -7.83 -26.66
CA ILE A 625 -13.93 -8.29 -28.05
C ILE A 625 -12.43 -8.34 -28.35
N GLN A 626 -11.69 -7.27 -28.07
CA GLN A 626 -10.24 -7.18 -28.28
C GLN A 626 -9.50 -8.33 -27.60
N ARG A 627 -9.79 -8.58 -26.32
CA ARG A 627 -9.16 -9.66 -25.54
C ARG A 627 -9.58 -11.07 -25.95
N THR A 628 -10.76 -11.22 -26.54
CA THR A 628 -11.31 -12.52 -26.97
C THR A 628 -10.77 -12.93 -28.34
N PHE A 629 -10.63 -11.98 -29.26
CA PHE A 629 -10.21 -12.25 -30.65
C PHE A 629 -8.82 -11.72 -30.99
N HIS A 630 -8.09 -11.20 -30.00
CA HIS A 630 -6.75 -10.59 -30.16
C HIS A 630 -6.70 -9.49 -31.22
N CYS A 631 -7.78 -8.71 -31.35
CA CYS A 631 -7.90 -7.69 -32.38
C CYS A 631 -7.44 -6.31 -31.91
N ARG A 632 -6.95 -5.50 -32.85
CA ARG A 632 -6.53 -4.13 -32.65
C ARG A 632 -7.73 -3.17 -32.60
N PRO A 633 -7.61 -1.97 -32.00
CA PRO A 633 -8.70 -0.99 -31.96
C PRO A 633 -9.32 -0.67 -33.32
N GLU A 634 -8.52 -0.65 -34.39
CA GLU A 634 -8.99 -0.32 -35.75
C GLU A 634 -9.83 -1.44 -36.38
N GLU A 635 -9.74 -2.66 -35.85
CA GLU A 635 -10.48 -3.84 -36.32
C GLU A 635 -11.87 -3.95 -35.67
N VAL A 636 -12.19 -3.07 -34.70
CA VAL A 636 -13.49 -3.03 -34.04
C VAL A 636 -14.32 -1.84 -34.56
N LEU A 637 -15.41 -2.15 -35.26
CA LEU A 637 -16.33 -1.13 -35.77
C LEU A 637 -17.18 -0.53 -34.63
N TYR A 638 -16.81 0.66 -34.16
CA TYR A 638 -17.61 1.45 -33.23
C TYR A 638 -18.35 2.61 -33.93
N ILE A 639 -19.68 2.58 -33.90
CA ILE A 639 -20.55 3.63 -34.46
C ILE A 639 -21.22 4.36 -33.30
N CYS A 640 -21.01 5.67 -33.20
CA CYS A 640 -21.69 6.52 -32.23
C CYS A 640 -22.03 7.89 -32.81
N GLU A 641 -23.11 8.49 -32.32
CA GLU A 641 -23.57 9.83 -32.73
C GLU A 641 -22.64 10.95 -32.26
N ASN A 642 -21.86 10.72 -31.21
CA ASN A 642 -21.02 11.73 -30.58
C ASN A 642 -19.55 11.62 -31.06
N GLN A 643 -19.13 12.61 -31.83
CA GLN A 643 -17.80 12.67 -32.45
C GLN A 643 -16.63 12.61 -31.43
N PRO A 644 -16.58 13.43 -30.35
CA PRO A 644 -15.58 13.30 -29.30
C PRO A 644 -15.49 11.91 -28.64
N LEU A 645 -16.62 11.25 -28.44
CA LEU A 645 -16.68 9.90 -27.86
C LEU A 645 -16.10 8.85 -28.81
N ARG A 646 -16.32 9.01 -30.11
CA ARG A 646 -15.70 8.16 -31.14
C ARG A 646 -14.19 8.27 -31.13
N ASP A 647 -13.69 9.50 -31.03
CA ASP A 647 -12.26 9.79 -31.08
C ASP A 647 -11.54 9.39 -29.76
N TYR A 648 -12.27 9.27 -28.65
CA TYR A 648 -11.75 8.72 -27.39
C TYR A 648 -11.67 7.18 -27.38
N MET A 649 -12.58 6.51 -28.08
CA MET A 649 -12.68 5.04 -28.11
C MET A 649 -11.84 4.38 -29.21
N ARG A 650 -11.36 5.17 -30.18
CA ARG A 650 -10.36 4.78 -31.19
C ARG A 650 -8.98 5.07 -30.64
#